data_AF-A0A935YCM6-F1
#
_entry.id   AF-A0A935YCM6-F1
#
_cell.length_a   1.000
_cell.length_b   1.000
_cell.length_c   1.000
_cell.angle_alpha   90.00
_cell.angle_beta   90.00
_cell.angle_gamma   90.00
#
_symmetry.space_group_name_H-M   'P 1'
#
loop_
_entity.id
_entity.type
_entity.pdbx_description
1 polymer ?
#
loop_
_entity_poly.entity_id
_entity_poly.type
_entity_poly.pdbx_seq_one_letter_code
_entity_poly.pdbx_strand_id
1 'polypeptide(L)'
;MPSRRILLLCALAGAALTAPVQAPAAERQVTSQPAVHFGEVPGKAVGDTIDLMGPGGDYPYRGDFETAGARPDGDGLLTDGWTSVDLTAAIRHWHVDTYGVVPPLAGNVAWCGDIAYASCGGGDPAGGYGNEWYGILEFRKSVGAAATVRVQADLVYDTEPAYDYVMLQRRTSAHEGFEYLSGGQGEYWTGRGTAAVDYTFTYTQDELYAGTDVAVAFVFTSDAVWSDGDCGWPTAGGARVDGITVTVNGVAYTEDFEDGGIGPDWTNASGAGVGDFARVWSRLGDADDCASNYSNLIAFIDDGLVVPGTGGTVGAPGNDYGPAGGYIVNNTGGLLGPSHHLDNAVYSPVMTWPDPAKGGMSFAFDVYRHELLIPDDTPGILYTWSVRSTSGGDIHVADWKNRNFVYYGGPSYLRSVNVVDDLIVPDPTQCQVALGVYEAGWQFGYGEGTNGTPAPYFDNVRVKVYPSSGPRIAVTETRLANDGFPAGGTLDPVNLGANAIRFDMAANISARSHARNDPGDSICVDVTPRSGGTLTGPPRMHWTFAIRNPLFDAYRTLPPNPVVGQVTRTAAGTVVANRFNFDVPDTGMIFPGDQLHYYFSAQDNVAGDVRTATAPGAAALAGFGDRTPLAYPGLYTVNGLPSIDSIYNGHVLQPTVLFWNDAGFGDHEAAWYGALAYSCLAPGSGVDVYDTHGPTSGVGNGLGGRATASQLAGYTTILYTSGDLSKFTLSNGDVLGDPGNDIALLGDWLAMGGRNLLLFGDDLAADLQAAGAAGQAFLEGTMGATFVDGDVRDNIAGQVAPVVVTTEPNPVFELTSAWVADGGCPGINDFDGVVPFGGAVRLAEFTAPDRVATPYPYAAAMLNALGTNRIVSLSHDLGCVRHAHGLSAGAGAPGDKSPAPPTASQRLLRDALVYFGEMPGGTCDPTSGTDLPGASTRFAVAAHPNPFNPRVTVDWTLPRPGHLTVRVYDVRGALVRTLHDAVVAATAGRLAWDGRDDGDRNLPSGLYFVETRAEGAVDVRKVTLLR
;
A
#
# COMPACT_ATOMS: atom_id res chain seq x y z
N MET A 1 -34.60 -34.88 -6.76
CA MET A 1 -34.71 -35.72 -7.97
C MET A 1 -36.09 -35.53 -8.59
N PRO A 2 -36.29 -35.59 -9.91
CA PRO A 2 -35.61 -34.82 -10.97
C PRO A 2 -36.59 -34.16 -11.97
N SER A 3 -36.08 -33.19 -12.73
CA SER A 3 -36.38 -32.86 -14.15
C SER A 3 -37.81 -32.80 -14.70
N ARG A 4 -38.13 -31.69 -15.39
CA ARG A 4 -38.59 -31.62 -16.81
C ARG A 4 -38.91 -30.16 -17.18
N ARG A 5 -38.11 -29.58 -18.10
CA ARG A 5 -38.40 -29.35 -19.53
C ARG A 5 -39.37 -28.20 -19.80
N ILE A 6 -38.92 -27.22 -20.58
CA ILE A 6 -39.36 -26.97 -21.97
C ILE A 6 -38.31 -26.00 -22.59
N LEU A 7 -37.53 -26.39 -23.61
CA LEU A 7 -37.87 -26.49 -25.05
C LEU A 7 -38.15 -25.07 -25.64
N LEU A 8 -37.62 -24.60 -26.78
CA LEU A 8 -37.04 -25.29 -27.93
C LEU A 8 -36.64 -24.26 -29.03
N LEU A 9 -35.61 -24.60 -29.82
CA LEU A 9 -35.47 -24.45 -31.30
C LEU A 9 -35.18 -23.04 -31.89
N CYS A 10 -34.43 -22.86 -33.00
CA CYS A 10 -33.87 -23.73 -34.06
C CYS A 10 -32.82 -22.87 -34.84
N ALA A 11 -31.56 -23.30 -35.06
CA ALA A 11 -31.01 -24.12 -36.18
C ALA A 11 -30.96 -23.39 -37.55
N LEU A 12 -29.92 -23.45 -38.41
CA LEU A 12 -29.05 -24.54 -38.92
C LEU A 12 -27.78 -23.91 -39.57
N ALA A 13 -26.55 -24.42 -39.34
CA ALA A 13 -25.77 -25.47 -40.07
C ALA A 13 -25.08 -24.99 -41.39
N GLY A 14 -23.82 -25.31 -41.71
CA GLY A 14 -22.81 -26.14 -41.04
C GLY A 14 -21.43 -26.19 -41.76
N ALA A 15 -20.44 -26.66 -40.99
CA ALA A 15 -19.22 -27.44 -41.28
C ALA A 15 -18.37 -27.24 -42.57
N ALA A 16 -17.07 -26.93 -42.41
CA ALA A 16 -15.95 -27.89 -42.52
C ALA A 16 -14.56 -27.29 -42.21
N LEU A 17 -13.88 -27.89 -41.20
CA LEU A 17 -12.44 -28.16 -41.00
C LEU A 17 -11.34 -27.25 -41.63
N THR A 18 -10.54 -26.61 -40.77
CA THR A 18 -9.06 -26.76 -40.64
C THR A 18 -8.61 -26.10 -39.32
N ALA A 19 -7.74 -26.76 -38.55
CA ALA A 19 -7.15 -26.23 -37.31
C ALA A 19 -6.09 -25.15 -37.61
N PRO A 20 -5.84 -24.22 -36.65
CA PRO A 20 -4.46 -23.86 -36.35
C PRO A 20 -4.13 -23.94 -34.84
N VAL A 21 -2.93 -24.44 -34.61
CA VAL A 21 -1.98 -24.29 -33.50
C VAL A 21 -2.48 -23.62 -32.21
N GLN A 22 -2.44 -24.41 -31.13
CA GLN A 22 -2.58 -23.96 -29.75
C GLN A 22 -1.33 -23.14 -29.35
N ALA A 23 -1.47 -21.83 -29.20
CA ALA A 23 -0.70 -21.11 -28.18
C ALA A 23 -1.22 -21.57 -26.80
N PRO A 24 -0.36 -21.81 -25.80
CA PRO A 24 -0.81 -22.30 -24.50
C PRO A 24 -1.65 -21.22 -23.83
N ALA A 25 -2.96 -21.45 -23.80
CA ALA A 25 -3.86 -20.79 -22.87
C ALA A 25 -3.44 -21.16 -21.45
N ALA A 26 -2.57 -20.35 -20.84
CA ALA A 26 -2.53 -20.26 -19.41
C ALA A 26 -3.85 -19.62 -18.97
N GLU A 27 -4.76 -20.48 -18.53
CA GLU A 27 -5.99 -20.15 -17.85
C GLU A 27 -5.71 -19.05 -16.81
N ARG A 28 -6.10 -17.81 -17.12
CA ARG A 28 -6.00 -16.65 -16.24
C ARG A 28 -7.00 -16.85 -15.09
N GLN A 29 -6.63 -17.68 -14.12
CA GLN A 29 -7.44 -17.91 -12.94
C GLN A 29 -7.40 -16.65 -12.07
N VAL A 30 -8.53 -15.95 -12.02
CA VAL A 30 -8.88 -15.01 -10.96
C VAL A 30 -8.93 -15.81 -9.65
N THR A 31 -7.79 -15.91 -8.96
CA THR A 31 -7.75 -16.47 -7.61
C THR A 31 -7.70 -15.33 -6.61
N SER A 32 -8.77 -15.22 -5.85
CA SER A 32 -8.96 -14.27 -4.76
C SER A 32 -7.91 -14.47 -3.65
N GLN A 33 -6.81 -13.72 -3.66
CA GLN A 33 -5.96 -13.52 -2.47
C GLN A 33 -5.32 -12.11 -2.50
N PRO A 34 -5.62 -11.22 -1.53
CA PRO A 34 -4.89 -9.97 -1.36
C PRO A 34 -3.51 -10.28 -0.78
N ALA A 35 -2.46 -9.93 -1.53
CA ALA A 35 -1.10 -9.90 -1.05
C ALA A 35 -0.89 -8.65 -0.19
N VAL A 36 0.15 -8.68 0.63
CA VAL A 36 0.57 -7.62 1.54
C VAL A 36 0.73 -6.29 0.79
N HIS A 37 -0.20 -5.36 0.99
CA HIS A 37 -0.02 -3.96 0.63
C HIS A 37 0.72 -3.30 1.80
N PHE A 38 1.94 -2.82 1.58
CA PHE A 38 2.36 -1.66 2.37
C PHE A 38 1.42 -0.54 1.93
N GLY A 39 0.80 0.14 2.90
CA GLY A 39 -0.21 1.17 2.67
C GLY A 39 0.04 1.95 1.38
N GLU A 40 -0.96 1.96 0.51
CA GLU A 40 -1.06 2.96 -0.54
C GLU A 40 -1.08 4.30 0.17
N VAL A 41 0.07 4.97 0.25
CA VAL A 41 0.15 6.31 0.86
C VAL A 41 -0.26 7.29 -0.23
N PRO A 42 -1.39 7.99 -0.10
CA PRO A 42 -1.70 9.11 -0.96
C PRO A 42 -0.76 10.25 -0.54
N GLY A 43 0.26 10.53 -1.35
CA GLY A 43 1.22 11.60 -1.02
C GLY A 43 2.48 11.60 -1.88
N LYS A 44 2.79 12.76 -2.45
CA LYS A 44 4.10 13.03 -3.08
C LYS A 44 5.18 13.10 -2.00
N ALA A 45 6.32 12.44 -2.22
CA ALA A 45 7.50 12.63 -1.37
C ALA A 45 7.94 14.10 -1.42
N VAL A 46 8.22 14.72 -0.27
CA VAL A 46 8.63 16.14 -0.11
C VAL A 46 10.05 16.42 -0.67
N GLY A 47 10.49 15.68 -1.68
CA GLY A 47 11.74 15.91 -2.39
C GLY A 47 12.00 14.83 -3.44
N ASP A 48 12.27 15.27 -4.67
CA ASP A 48 12.74 14.44 -5.78
C ASP A 48 14.01 13.70 -5.34
N THR A 49 13.85 12.46 -4.87
CA THR A 49 14.96 11.67 -4.33
C THR A 49 15.25 10.47 -5.22
N ILE A 50 16.44 10.52 -5.79
CA ILE A 50 17.14 9.58 -6.67
C ILE A 50 17.56 8.34 -5.89
N ASP A 51 17.30 7.13 -6.41
CA ASP A 51 17.93 5.89 -5.93
C ASP A 51 17.68 4.75 -6.96
N LEU A 52 18.36 4.77 -8.11
CA LEU A 52 18.48 3.59 -8.99
C LEU A 52 19.85 2.92 -8.73
N MET A 53 20.03 2.44 -7.49
CA MET A 53 21.20 1.71 -6.95
C MET A 53 22.60 2.35 -7.04
N GLY A 54 23.30 2.41 -5.89
CA GLY A 54 24.75 2.65 -5.82
C GLY A 54 25.34 2.41 -4.42
N PRO A 55 26.58 1.89 -4.29
CA PRO A 55 27.30 1.87 -3.02
C PRO A 55 27.99 3.23 -2.83
N GLY A 56 27.72 3.93 -1.72
CA GLY A 56 28.43 5.16 -1.37
C GLY A 56 27.91 6.46 -2.00
N GLY A 57 26.73 6.48 -2.62
CA GLY A 57 26.05 7.71 -3.04
C GLY A 57 26.28 8.17 -4.48
N ASP A 58 26.92 7.36 -5.34
CA ASP A 58 26.96 7.61 -6.78
C ASP A 58 25.80 6.87 -7.48
N TYR A 59 24.90 7.65 -8.11
CA TYR A 59 23.71 7.17 -8.83
C TYR A 59 23.86 7.40 -10.33
N PRO A 60 24.27 6.39 -11.13
CA PRO A 60 24.51 6.59 -12.55
C PRO A 60 23.22 6.67 -13.40
N TYR A 61 22.09 6.19 -12.88
CA TYR A 61 20.81 6.15 -13.60
C TYR A 61 19.77 7.04 -12.93
N ARG A 62 18.99 7.76 -13.76
CA ARG A 62 17.97 8.70 -13.34
C ARG A 62 16.59 8.10 -13.57
N GLY A 63 15.81 8.01 -12.50
CA GLY A 63 14.41 7.57 -12.51
C GLY A 63 13.42 8.71 -12.27
N ASP A 64 13.93 9.95 -12.26
CA ASP A 64 13.19 11.22 -12.18
C ASP A 64 12.88 11.80 -13.56
N PHE A 65 13.45 11.24 -14.64
CA PHE A 65 13.25 11.63 -16.05
C PHE A 65 13.53 13.12 -16.40
N GLU A 66 13.96 13.95 -15.44
CA GLU A 66 14.21 15.39 -15.60
C GLU A 66 15.29 15.75 -16.61
N THR A 67 16.26 14.85 -16.82
CA THR A 67 17.30 15.04 -17.84
C THR A 67 17.00 14.32 -19.14
N ALA A 68 15.86 13.62 -19.23
CA ALA A 68 15.47 12.94 -20.44
C ALA A 68 14.87 13.93 -21.45
N GLY A 69 15.44 13.99 -22.66
CA GLY A 69 14.91 14.76 -23.78
C GLY A 69 13.85 13.98 -24.55
N ALA A 70 12.84 14.68 -25.05
CA ALA A 70 11.83 14.10 -25.93
C ALA A 70 12.46 13.67 -27.27
N ARG A 71 12.26 12.41 -27.66
CA ARG A 71 12.71 11.91 -28.97
C ARG A 71 11.69 12.24 -30.08
N PRO A 72 12.11 12.57 -31.32
CA PRO A 72 11.20 12.76 -32.45
C PRO A 72 10.87 11.48 -33.24
N ASP A 73 11.59 10.37 -33.03
CA ASP A 73 11.61 9.20 -33.93
C ASP A 73 11.68 7.84 -33.19
N GLY A 74 10.51 7.33 -32.79
CA GLY A 74 10.05 5.95 -33.01
C GLY A 74 10.75 4.70 -32.45
N ASP A 75 12.03 4.68 -32.03
CA ASP A 75 12.67 3.39 -31.69
C ASP A 75 13.75 3.46 -30.58
N GLY A 76 13.37 3.22 -29.32
CA GLY A 76 14.13 2.31 -28.45
C GLY A 76 15.12 2.86 -27.41
N LEU A 77 15.33 4.18 -27.26
CA LEU A 77 16.07 4.72 -26.11
C LEU A 77 15.53 6.10 -25.72
N LEU A 78 15.05 6.23 -24.49
CA LEU A 78 14.92 7.50 -23.80
C LEU A 78 16.36 7.96 -23.47
N THR A 79 16.63 9.26 -23.56
CA THR A 79 18.01 9.79 -23.53
C THR A 79 18.77 9.57 -22.21
N ASP A 80 18.12 9.00 -21.20
CA ASP A 80 18.65 8.61 -19.90
C ASP A 80 18.92 7.09 -19.75
N GLY A 81 18.76 6.33 -20.84
CA GLY A 81 19.08 4.90 -20.93
C GLY A 81 17.90 3.95 -20.74
N TRP A 82 16.69 4.47 -20.51
CA TRP A 82 15.47 3.65 -20.50
C TRP A 82 15.08 3.22 -21.91
N THR A 83 14.56 2.00 -22.07
CA THR A 83 14.17 1.43 -23.36
C THR A 83 12.65 1.36 -23.45
N SER A 84 12.05 2.02 -24.44
CA SER A 84 10.62 1.86 -24.76
C SER A 84 10.40 0.57 -25.55
N VAL A 85 9.29 -0.11 -25.28
CA VAL A 85 8.96 -1.41 -25.86
C VAL A 85 7.46 -1.49 -26.15
N ASP A 86 7.14 -1.76 -27.41
CA ASP A 86 5.82 -2.25 -27.82
C ASP A 86 5.77 -3.78 -27.65
N LEU A 87 5.02 -4.25 -26.66
CA LEU A 87 4.87 -5.67 -26.35
C LEU A 87 3.92 -6.40 -27.31
N THR A 88 3.21 -5.66 -28.16
CA THR A 88 2.37 -6.21 -29.23
C THR A 88 3.14 -6.42 -30.53
N ALA A 89 4.32 -5.80 -30.69
CA ALA A 89 5.19 -5.99 -31.84
C ALA A 89 5.89 -7.36 -31.77
N ALA A 90 6.14 -7.97 -32.92
CA ALA A 90 6.89 -9.23 -32.97
C ALA A 90 8.31 -9.04 -32.39
N ILE A 91 8.92 -10.12 -31.89
CA ILE A 91 10.25 -10.07 -31.28
C ILE A 91 11.29 -9.69 -32.35
N ARG A 92 12.24 -8.81 -32.01
CA ARG A 92 13.37 -8.49 -32.91
C ARG A 92 14.37 -9.64 -32.87
N HIS A 93 14.59 -10.28 -34.02
CA HIS A 93 15.45 -11.46 -34.11
C HIS A 93 16.84 -11.18 -34.70
N TRP A 94 17.10 -9.96 -35.19
CA TRP A 94 18.41 -9.57 -35.70
C TRP A 94 19.27 -8.91 -34.62
N HIS A 95 20.56 -9.23 -34.61
CA HIS A 95 21.56 -8.77 -33.65
C HIS A 95 22.84 -8.41 -34.39
N VAL A 96 23.70 -7.59 -33.78
CA VAL A 96 25.03 -7.26 -34.32
C VAL A 96 26.10 -7.63 -33.29
N ASP A 97 26.88 -8.67 -33.59
CA ASP A 97 28.04 -9.10 -32.81
C ASP A 97 28.86 -10.14 -33.61
N THR A 98 29.75 -10.88 -32.94
CA THR A 98 30.66 -11.87 -33.55
C THR A 98 30.14 -13.30 -33.56
N TYR A 99 28.84 -13.51 -33.30
CA TYR A 99 28.24 -14.84 -33.17
C TYR A 99 28.25 -15.62 -34.49
N GLY A 100 28.72 -16.86 -34.41
CA GLY A 100 28.68 -17.80 -35.53
C GLY A 100 29.41 -17.32 -36.79
N VAL A 101 30.37 -16.38 -36.67
CA VAL A 101 31.12 -15.82 -37.79
C VAL A 101 31.99 -16.89 -38.44
N VAL A 102 31.79 -17.09 -39.74
CA VAL A 102 32.56 -18.02 -40.58
C VAL A 102 32.84 -17.36 -41.94
N PRO A 103 33.95 -17.71 -42.61
CA PRO A 103 34.27 -17.15 -43.93
C PRO A 103 33.10 -17.32 -44.93
N PRO A 104 32.79 -16.30 -45.74
CA PRO A 104 33.57 -15.08 -46.01
C PRO A 104 33.41 -13.93 -44.99
N LEU A 105 32.51 -14.05 -44.01
CA LEU A 105 32.24 -12.99 -43.03
C LEU A 105 33.41 -12.81 -42.06
N ALA A 106 33.60 -11.60 -41.54
CA ALA A 106 34.66 -11.30 -40.57
C ALA A 106 34.30 -10.10 -39.68
N GLY A 107 34.62 -10.19 -38.38
CA GLY A 107 34.33 -9.11 -37.43
C GLY A 107 32.93 -9.22 -36.86
N ASN A 108 32.26 -8.09 -36.65
CA ASN A 108 30.86 -8.04 -36.27
C ASN A 108 29.99 -8.27 -37.51
N VAL A 109 28.90 -9.02 -37.36
CA VAL A 109 27.97 -9.31 -38.45
C VAL A 109 26.54 -9.09 -37.96
N ALA A 110 25.63 -8.75 -38.86
CA ALA A 110 24.21 -8.80 -38.54
C ALA A 110 23.74 -10.24 -38.62
N TRP A 111 23.30 -10.84 -37.50
CA TRP A 111 22.83 -12.21 -37.46
C TRP A 111 21.41 -12.33 -36.93
N CYS A 112 20.64 -13.28 -37.46
CA CYS A 112 19.27 -13.58 -37.06
C CYS A 112 19.23 -14.87 -36.24
N GLY A 113 18.78 -14.81 -35.00
CA GLY A 113 18.81 -15.91 -34.05
C GLY A 113 18.70 -15.41 -32.60
N ASP A 114 18.64 -16.31 -31.62
CA ASP A 114 18.73 -16.00 -30.20
C ASP A 114 19.81 -16.87 -29.57
N ILE A 115 20.78 -16.24 -28.92
CA ILE A 115 21.93 -16.89 -28.31
C ILE A 115 21.55 -17.74 -27.09
N ALA A 116 20.37 -17.50 -26.53
CA ALA A 116 19.86 -18.15 -25.34
C ALA A 116 19.30 -19.55 -25.60
N TYR A 117 19.13 -19.96 -26.86
CA TYR A 117 18.86 -21.37 -27.14
C TYR A 117 20.03 -22.24 -26.70
N ALA A 118 19.76 -23.11 -25.73
CA ALA A 118 20.75 -24.06 -25.28
C ALA A 118 21.03 -25.08 -26.39
N SER A 119 22.30 -25.48 -26.53
CA SER A 119 22.70 -26.54 -27.46
C SER A 119 21.81 -27.78 -27.29
N CYS A 120 21.23 -28.24 -28.39
CA CYS A 120 20.45 -29.48 -28.47
C CYS A 120 21.35 -30.73 -28.48
N GLY A 121 22.68 -30.56 -28.36
CA GLY A 121 23.68 -31.63 -28.33
C GLY A 121 24.17 -32.06 -29.72
N GLY A 122 25.03 -33.06 -29.79
CA GLY A 122 25.43 -33.65 -31.09
C GLY A 122 26.33 -32.79 -31.99
N GLY A 123 26.98 -31.75 -31.45
CA GLY A 123 27.83 -30.83 -32.21
C GLY A 123 27.17 -29.49 -32.56
N ASP A 124 25.92 -29.32 -32.13
CA ASP A 124 25.19 -28.07 -32.14
C ASP A 124 25.81 -27.02 -31.19
N PRO A 125 26.16 -25.81 -31.65
CA PRO A 125 26.60 -24.73 -30.77
C PRO A 125 25.44 -24.23 -29.87
N ALA A 126 25.74 -23.37 -28.89
CA ALA A 126 24.69 -22.61 -28.23
C ALA A 126 24.23 -21.46 -29.14
N GLY A 127 22.97 -21.05 -29.02
CA GLY A 127 22.28 -20.12 -29.90
C GLY A 127 21.64 -20.83 -31.10
N GLY A 128 20.64 -20.19 -31.70
CA GLY A 128 19.80 -20.81 -32.73
C GLY A 128 18.66 -19.92 -33.16
N TYR A 129 17.62 -20.45 -33.80
CA TYR A 129 16.35 -19.74 -34.00
C TYR A 129 15.15 -20.57 -33.54
N GLY A 130 14.01 -19.92 -33.33
CA GLY A 130 12.78 -20.56 -32.84
C GLY A 130 11.71 -20.75 -33.90
N ASN A 131 10.59 -21.37 -33.51
CA ASN A 131 9.43 -21.60 -34.37
C ASN A 131 8.60 -20.31 -34.55
N GLU A 132 7.98 -20.14 -35.72
CA GLU A 132 7.11 -19.03 -36.12
C GLU A 132 7.79 -17.65 -36.04
N TRP A 133 9.09 -17.59 -36.31
CA TRP A 133 9.85 -16.35 -36.28
C TRP A 133 9.66 -15.53 -37.54
N TYR A 134 9.70 -14.21 -37.36
CA TYR A 134 9.63 -13.24 -38.44
C TYR A 134 10.51 -12.04 -38.12
N GLY A 135 11.69 -11.95 -38.74
CA GLY A 135 12.69 -10.91 -38.48
C GLY A 135 13.06 -10.12 -39.73
N ILE A 136 13.20 -8.80 -39.63
CA ILE A 136 13.51 -7.92 -40.77
C ILE A 136 14.74 -7.05 -40.45
N LEU A 137 15.73 -7.04 -41.35
CA LEU A 137 16.81 -6.06 -41.39
C LEU A 137 16.64 -5.20 -42.64
N GLU A 138 16.09 -4.01 -42.47
CA GLU A 138 15.65 -3.12 -43.56
C GLU A 138 16.56 -1.91 -43.74
N PHE A 139 16.94 -1.62 -44.98
CA PHE A 139 17.55 -0.38 -45.41
C PHE A 139 16.48 0.58 -45.95
N ARG A 140 16.50 1.84 -45.51
CA ARG A 140 15.64 2.90 -46.05
C ARG A 140 16.43 4.11 -46.51
N LYS A 141 16.09 4.64 -47.68
CA LYS A 141 16.63 5.91 -48.15
C LYS A 141 15.60 6.72 -48.93
N SER A 142 15.42 7.98 -48.54
CA SER A 142 14.57 8.90 -49.28
C SER A 142 15.20 9.32 -50.61
N VAL A 143 14.42 9.26 -51.68
CA VAL A 143 14.79 9.61 -53.05
C VAL A 143 13.74 10.55 -53.65
N GLY A 144 14.20 11.63 -54.30
CA GLY A 144 13.29 12.62 -54.89
C GLY A 144 12.62 12.19 -56.20
N ALA A 145 12.94 11.00 -56.73
CA ALA A 145 12.42 10.45 -57.97
C ALA A 145 12.61 8.93 -58.03
N ALA A 146 12.07 8.27 -59.06
CA ALA A 146 12.37 6.89 -59.43
C ALA A 146 13.88 6.54 -59.28
N ALA A 147 14.17 5.36 -58.73
CA ALA A 147 15.52 4.99 -58.34
C ALA A 147 15.92 3.59 -58.79
N THR A 148 17.15 3.44 -59.29
CA THR A 148 17.78 2.13 -59.48
C THR A 148 18.56 1.78 -58.23
N VAL A 149 18.26 0.61 -57.66
CA VAL A 149 18.88 0.10 -56.43
C VAL A 149 19.66 -1.16 -56.76
N ARG A 150 20.91 -1.23 -56.30
CA ARG A 150 21.72 -2.45 -56.31
C ARG A 150 22.12 -2.81 -54.88
N VAL A 151 21.86 -4.04 -54.45
CA VAL A 151 22.25 -4.55 -53.13
C VAL A 151 23.33 -5.58 -53.29
N GLN A 152 24.44 -5.40 -52.57
CA GLN A 152 25.54 -6.35 -52.49
C GLN A 152 25.79 -6.72 -51.04
N ALA A 153 26.02 -7.99 -50.71
CA ALA A 153 26.37 -8.44 -49.35
C ALA A 153 26.96 -9.85 -49.37
N ASP A 154 27.66 -10.23 -48.31
CA ASP A 154 28.00 -11.63 -48.03
C ASP A 154 26.97 -12.21 -47.03
N LEU A 155 26.39 -13.37 -47.36
CA LEU A 155 25.36 -14.04 -46.55
C LEU A 155 25.82 -15.46 -46.17
N VAL A 156 25.62 -15.82 -44.90
CA VAL A 156 25.71 -17.19 -44.39
C VAL A 156 24.37 -17.56 -43.78
N TYR A 157 23.77 -18.67 -44.19
CA TYR A 157 22.45 -19.10 -43.72
C TYR A 157 22.49 -20.55 -43.23
N ASP A 158 21.73 -20.84 -42.19
CA ASP A 158 21.61 -22.16 -41.55
C ASP A 158 20.18 -22.34 -41.04
N THR A 159 19.33 -22.95 -41.86
CA THR A 159 17.87 -22.96 -41.74
C THR A 159 17.30 -24.34 -42.08
N GLU A 160 16.06 -24.64 -41.70
CA GLU A 160 15.37 -25.86 -42.12
C GLU A 160 15.18 -25.87 -43.66
N PRO A 161 15.70 -26.88 -44.38
CA PRO A 161 15.60 -26.93 -45.83
C PRO A 161 14.14 -26.94 -46.35
N ALA A 162 13.81 -25.94 -47.15
CA ALA A 162 12.54 -25.74 -47.85
C ALA A 162 11.32 -25.38 -46.97
N TYR A 163 11.52 -25.02 -45.71
CA TYR A 163 10.45 -24.60 -44.79
C TYR A 163 10.77 -23.28 -44.11
N ASP A 164 12.04 -23.06 -43.78
CA ASP A 164 12.53 -21.80 -43.25
C ASP A 164 13.39 -21.06 -44.29
N TYR A 165 13.35 -19.73 -44.24
CA TYR A 165 13.85 -18.90 -45.32
C TYR A 165 14.57 -17.65 -44.82
N VAL A 166 15.71 -17.36 -45.43
CA VAL A 166 16.28 -16.01 -45.51
C VAL A 166 15.95 -15.46 -46.88
N MET A 167 15.52 -14.20 -46.99
CA MET A 167 15.05 -13.62 -48.25
C MET A 167 15.56 -12.19 -48.41
N LEU A 168 15.91 -11.80 -49.64
CA LEU A 168 16.07 -10.39 -50.01
C LEU A 168 14.78 -9.89 -50.66
N GLN A 169 14.13 -8.90 -50.04
CA GLN A 169 12.84 -8.38 -50.47
C GLN A 169 12.83 -6.86 -50.51
N ARG A 170 11.84 -6.28 -51.20
CA ARG A 170 11.61 -4.83 -51.25
C ARG A 170 10.21 -4.49 -50.75
N ARG A 171 10.01 -3.25 -50.31
CA ARG A 171 8.70 -2.73 -49.91
C ARG A 171 8.28 -1.60 -50.85
N THR A 172 7.02 -1.59 -51.28
CA THR A 172 6.50 -0.57 -52.20
C THR A 172 5.25 0.07 -51.62
N SER A 173 4.83 1.23 -52.17
CA SER A 173 3.56 1.87 -51.78
C SER A 173 2.32 1.00 -52.06
N ALA A 174 2.41 0.06 -53.01
CA ALA A 174 1.30 -0.76 -53.47
C ALA A 174 1.10 -2.02 -52.63
N HIS A 175 2.06 -2.34 -51.75
CA HIS A 175 2.04 -3.54 -50.93
C HIS A 175 2.58 -3.24 -49.53
N GLU A 176 1.71 -3.32 -48.52
CA GLU A 176 2.10 -3.01 -47.13
C GLU A 176 3.14 -4.00 -46.58
N GLY A 177 3.25 -5.22 -47.12
CA GLY A 177 4.28 -6.21 -46.79
C GLY A 177 5.46 -6.23 -47.77
N PHE A 178 6.52 -6.96 -47.43
CA PHE A 178 7.67 -7.19 -48.31
C PHE A 178 7.32 -8.07 -49.50
N GLU A 179 7.69 -7.62 -50.70
CA GLU A 179 7.53 -8.35 -51.96
C GLU A 179 8.88 -8.84 -52.49
N TYR A 180 8.85 -9.98 -53.19
CA TYR A 180 10.02 -10.48 -53.91
C TYR A 180 10.43 -9.53 -55.04
N LEU A 181 11.74 -9.44 -55.30
CA LEU A 181 12.27 -8.65 -56.42
C LEU A 181 11.72 -9.20 -57.76
N SER A 182 11.02 -8.34 -58.51
CA SER A 182 10.22 -8.73 -59.69
C SER A 182 11.01 -9.51 -60.75
N GLY A 183 10.42 -10.60 -61.27
CA GLY A 183 10.99 -11.41 -62.37
C GLY A 183 11.53 -12.79 -61.95
N GLY A 184 11.25 -13.26 -60.73
CA GLY A 184 11.86 -14.50 -60.20
C GLY A 184 13.33 -14.31 -59.82
N GLN A 185 13.71 -13.09 -59.47
CA GLN A 185 15.05 -12.68 -59.04
C GLN A 185 15.12 -12.39 -57.53
N GLY A 186 14.04 -12.65 -56.77
CA GLY A 186 14.11 -12.72 -55.32
C GLY A 186 14.74 -14.07 -54.93
N GLU A 187 15.98 -14.06 -54.47
CA GLU A 187 16.58 -15.26 -53.90
C GLU A 187 16.06 -15.44 -52.47
N TYR A 188 15.56 -16.64 -52.21
CA TYR A 188 15.37 -17.15 -50.88
C TYR A 188 16.42 -18.24 -50.66
N TRP A 189 17.07 -18.20 -49.51
CA TRP A 189 18.08 -19.16 -49.10
C TRP A 189 17.51 -20.03 -48.00
N THR A 190 17.71 -21.33 -48.16
CA THR A 190 17.21 -22.35 -47.22
C THR A 190 18.19 -23.52 -47.14
N GLY A 191 18.22 -24.22 -46.01
CA GLY A 191 19.27 -25.17 -45.67
C GLY A 191 20.50 -24.48 -45.09
N ARG A 192 21.69 -25.06 -45.32
CA ARG A 192 22.96 -24.54 -44.80
C ARG A 192 23.94 -24.20 -45.91
N GLY A 193 24.43 -22.95 -45.94
CA GLY A 193 25.34 -22.51 -46.99
C GLY A 193 25.82 -21.07 -46.86
N THR A 194 26.56 -20.63 -47.88
CA THR A 194 27.00 -19.24 -48.05
C THR A 194 26.58 -18.74 -49.43
N ALA A 195 26.23 -17.46 -49.53
CA ALA A 195 25.80 -16.81 -50.76
C ALA A 195 26.40 -15.41 -50.86
N ALA A 196 26.76 -15.00 -52.09
CA ALA A 196 27.10 -13.63 -52.40
C ALA A 196 25.87 -12.95 -53.00
N VAL A 197 25.30 -12.00 -52.27
CA VAL A 197 24.12 -11.23 -52.67
C VAL A 197 24.59 -10.16 -53.65
N ASP A 198 24.02 -10.09 -54.85
CA ASP A 198 24.27 -9.03 -55.83
C ASP A 198 23.07 -8.85 -56.77
N TYR A 199 22.12 -8.00 -56.37
CA TYR A 199 20.85 -7.82 -57.07
C TYR A 199 20.63 -6.37 -57.45
N THR A 200 20.16 -6.12 -58.68
CA THR A 200 19.79 -4.77 -59.16
C THR A 200 18.34 -4.73 -59.61
N PHE A 201 17.59 -3.75 -59.14
CA PHE A 201 16.18 -3.53 -59.48
C PHE A 201 15.83 -2.04 -59.45
N THR A 202 14.64 -1.68 -59.91
CA THR A 202 14.20 -0.29 -60.03
C THR A 202 12.90 -0.05 -59.29
N TYR A 203 12.79 1.11 -58.63
CA TYR A 203 11.54 1.70 -58.18
C TYR A 203 11.07 2.72 -59.19
N THR A 204 9.85 2.56 -59.69
CA THR A 204 9.12 3.66 -60.34
C THR A 204 8.68 4.69 -59.30
N GLN A 205 8.29 5.89 -59.75
CA GLN A 205 7.82 6.94 -58.84
C GLN A 205 6.66 6.48 -57.96
N ASP A 206 5.73 5.73 -58.55
CA ASP A 206 4.54 5.26 -57.84
C ASP A 206 4.86 4.11 -56.90
N GLU A 207 5.98 3.39 -57.05
CA GLU A 207 6.39 2.28 -56.18
C GLU A 207 7.17 2.73 -54.93
N LEU A 208 7.61 3.99 -54.84
CA LEU A 208 8.37 4.49 -53.69
C LEU A 208 7.56 4.32 -52.40
N TYR A 209 8.16 3.67 -51.41
CA TYR A 209 7.55 3.45 -50.11
C TYR A 209 7.32 4.79 -49.41
N ALA A 210 6.17 4.95 -48.74
CA ALA A 210 5.70 6.24 -48.21
C ALA A 210 5.71 7.40 -49.24
N GLY A 211 5.74 7.09 -50.54
CA GLY A 211 5.80 8.05 -51.64
C GLY A 211 7.19 8.65 -51.92
N THR A 212 8.20 8.37 -51.09
CA THR A 212 9.53 9.00 -51.20
C THR A 212 10.70 8.04 -51.08
N ASP A 213 10.53 6.84 -50.53
CA ASP A 213 11.66 6.05 -50.06
C ASP A 213 11.89 4.79 -50.88
N VAL A 214 13.15 4.40 -51.03
CA VAL A 214 13.52 3.01 -51.37
C VAL A 214 13.67 2.23 -50.06
N ALA A 215 13.04 1.06 -49.99
CA ALA A 215 12.99 0.23 -48.78
C ALA A 215 13.28 -1.24 -49.11
N VAL A 216 14.43 -1.76 -48.69
CA VAL A 216 14.90 -3.11 -49.05
C VAL A 216 15.33 -3.85 -47.80
N ALA A 217 14.99 -5.12 -47.65
CA ALA A 217 15.29 -5.85 -46.43
C ALA A 217 15.78 -7.28 -46.65
N PHE A 218 16.64 -7.71 -45.72
CA PHE A 218 16.83 -9.13 -45.43
C PHE A 218 15.74 -9.58 -44.46
N VAL A 219 14.95 -10.56 -44.87
CA VAL A 219 13.81 -11.08 -44.10
C VAL A 219 14.08 -12.54 -43.73
N PHE A 220 13.96 -12.88 -42.45
CA PHE A 220 14.02 -14.24 -41.95
C PHE A 220 12.64 -14.71 -41.51
N THR A 221 12.26 -15.92 -41.91
CA THR A 221 10.99 -16.53 -41.51
C THR A 221 11.18 -18.01 -41.15
N SER A 222 10.56 -18.47 -40.07
CA SER A 222 10.45 -19.90 -39.75
C SER A 222 9.02 -20.39 -39.63
N ASP A 223 8.82 -21.69 -39.85
CA ASP A 223 7.55 -22.37 -39.67
C ASP A 223 7.32 -22.82 -38.21
N ALA A 224 6.24 -23.57 -37.95
CA ALA A 224 5.82 -23.89 -36.59
C ALA A 224 6.63 -24.98 -35.87
N VAL A 225 7.57 -25.67 -36.53
CA VAL A 225 8.30 -26.81 -35.98
C VAL A 225 9.73 -26.90 -36.53
N TRP A 226 10.57 -27.73 -35.90
CA TRP A 226 11.90 -28.10 -36.41
C TRP A 226 12.87 -26.92 -36.46
N SER A 227 13.15 -26.37 -35.29
CA SER A 227 14.19 -25.36 -35.05
C SER A 227 15.02 -25.68 -33.81
N ASP A 228 15.85 -24.74 -33.35
CA ASP A 228 16.55 -24.84 -32.06
C ASP A 228 15.58 -24.68 -30.89
N GLY A 229 14.45 -24.01 -31.09
CA GLY A 229 13.44 -23.79 -30.06
C GLY A 229 12.72 -25.06 -29.59
N ASP A 230 12.64 -26.08 -30.45
CA ASP A 230 12.07 -27.39 -30.11
C ASP A 230 13.08 -28.55 -30.21
N CYS A 231 14.36 -28.22 -30.46
CA CYS A 231 15.44 -29.16 -30.73
C CYS A 231 15.14 -30.15 -31.87
N GLY A 232 14.30 -29.76 -32.84
CA GLY A 232 14.01 -30.55 -34.03
C GLY A 232 15.05 -30.37 -35.15
N TRP A 233 15.68 -29.19 -35.23
CA TRP A 233 16.71 -28.91 -36.22
C TRP A 233 17.81 -27.99 -35.63
N PRO A 234 18.93 -28.57 -35.17
CA PRO A 234 19.99 -27.79 -34.52
C PRO A 234 20.77 -26.93 -35.53
N THR A 235 20.87 -25.63 -35.29
CA THR A 235 21.50 -24.63 -36.16
C THR A 235 22.41 -23.67 -35.40
N ALA A 236 23.29 -22.98 -36.11
CA ALA A 236 24.06 -21.87 -35.54
C ALA A 236 23.37 -20.51 -35.75
N GLY A 237 22.04 -20.44 -35.68
CA GLY A 237 21.24 -19.25 -36.02
C GLY A 237 20.87 -19.17 -37.50
N GLY A 238 19.72 -18.57 -37.80
CA GLY A 238 19.06 -18.62 -39.11
C GLY A 238 19.83 -17.93 -40.24
N ALA A 239 20.38 -16.73 -39.99
CA ALA A 239 21.07 -15.93 -41.01
C ALA A 239 22.21 -15.10 -40.41
N ARG A 240 23.24 -14.79 -41.20
CA ARG A 240 24.29 -13.81 -40.92
C ARG A 240 24.64 -13.05 -42.19
N VAL A 241 24.67 -11.73 -42.13
CA VAL A 241 24.94 -10.85 -43.26
C VAL A 241 26.04 -9.86 -42.88
N ASP A 242 26.96 -9.61 -43.81
CA ASP A 242 28.09 -8.70 -43.62
C ASP A 242 28.45 -7.99 -44.95
N GLY A 243 29.22 -6.91 -44.87
CA GLY A 243 29.76 -6.17 -46.01
C GLY A 243 28.68 -5.62 -46.94
N ILE A 244 27.57 -5.14 -46.38
CA ILE A 244 26.41 -4.72 -47.16
C ILE A 244 26.71 -3.41 -47.88
N THR A 245 26.46 -3.37 -49.19
CA THR A 245 26.49 -2.15 -49.99
C THR A 245 25.17 -2.00 -50.74
N VAL A 246 24.39 -0.98 -50.38
CA VAL A 246 23.20 -0.58 -51.14
C VAL A 246 23.56 0.63 -52.00
N THR A 247 23.56 0.46 -53.32
CA THR A 247 23.80 1.55 -54.27
C THR A 247 22.48 2.08 -54.81
N VAL A 248 22.12 3.31 -54.47
CA VAL A 248 20.91 4.00 -54.94
C VAL A 248 21.31 5.08 -55.93
N ASN A 249 20.88 4.97 -57.19
CA ASN A 249 21.20 5.92 -58.26
C ASN A 249 22.72 6.21 -58.41
N GLY A 250 23.55 5.20 -58.17
CA GLY A 250 25.01 5.29 -58.25
C GLY A 250 25.71 5.79 -56.98
N VAL A 251 24.97 6.12 -55.92
CA VAL A 251 25.52 6.46 -54.59
C VAL A 251 25.50 5.22 -53.72
N ALA A 252 26.66 4.81 -53.21
CA ALA A 252 26.82 3.65 -52.35
C ALA A 252 26.65 4.01 -50.87
N TYR A 253 25.83 3.22 -50.17
CA TYR A 253 25.64 3.23 -48.72
C TYR A 253 26.16 1.88 -48.21
N THR A 254 27.22 1.93 -47.40
CA THR A 254 27.93 0.74 -46.92
C THR A 254 27.64 0.53 -45.44
N GLU A 255 27.46 -0.71 -45.05
CA GLU A 255 27.33 -1.16 -43.67
C GLU A 255 28.21 -2.39 -43.47
N ASP A 256 29.16 -2.30 -42.53
CA ASP A 256 30.10 -3.36 -42.17
C ASP A 256 29.99 -3.76 -40.69
N PHE A 257 29.07 -3.15 -39.91
CA PHE A 257 28.73 -3.50 -38.52
C PHE A 257 29.88 -3.42 -37.49
N GLU A 258 31.06 -2.96 -37.89
CA GLU A 258 32.26 -2.93 -37.05
C GLU A 258 32.20 -1.91 -35.90
N ASP A 259 31.23 -1.00 -35.93
CA ASP A 259 30.94 -0.07 -34.82
C ASP A 259 30.09 -0.71 -33.71
N GLY A 260 29.64 -1.96 -33.90
CA GLY A 260 28.81 -2.72 -32.95
C GLY A 260 27.33 -2.33 -32.97
N GLY A 261 26.90 -1.52 -33.93
CA GLY A 261 25.52 -1.09 -34.12
C GLY A 261 24.97 -1.44 -35.49
N ILE A 262 23.71 -1.10 -35.70
CA ILE A 262 23.08 -1.08 -37.01
C ILE A 262 23.12 0.38 -37.47
N GLY A 263 23.77 0.67 -38.60
CA GLY A 263 24.02 2.05 -39.02
C GLY A 263 22.75 2.84 -39.34
N PRO A 264 22.89 4.16 -39.57
CA PRO A 264 21.78 5.12 -39.52
C PRO A 264 20.75 4.97 -40.66
N ASP A 265 21.09 4.23 -41.72
CA ASP A 265 20.20 3.96 -42.85
C ASP A 265 19.51 2.59 -42.74
N TRP A 266 19.79 1.84 -41.67
CA TRP A 266 19.29 0.49 -41.42
C TRP A 266 18.44 0.41 -40.16
N THR A 267 17.42 -0.43 -40.18
CA THR A 267 16.52 -0.69 -39.06
C THR A 267 16.30 -2.19 -38.89
N ASN A 268 16.41 -2.67 -37.67
CA ASN A 268 15.93 -3.99 -37.27
C ASN A 268 14.43 -3.88 -36.96
N ALA A 269 13.62 -4.21 -37.94
CA ALA A 269 12.17 -4.15 -37.85
C ALA A 269 11.60 -5.51 -37.43
N SER A 270 10.53 -5.47 -36.64
CA SER A 270 9.64 -6.60 -36.42
C SER A 270 8.29 -6.30 -37.06
N GLY A 271 7.42 -7.32 -37.20
CA GLY A 271 6.04 -7.10 -37.67
C GLY A 271 5.37 -5.97 -36.88
N ALA A 272 4.55 -5.15 -37.54
CA ALA A 272 3.93 -3.99 -36.90
C ALA A 272 3.18 -4.42 -35.63
N GLY A 273 3.55 -3.88 -34.47
CA GLY A 273 2.69 -3.91 -33.29
C GLY A 273 1.66 -2.78 -33.34
N VAL A 274 0.82 -2.65 -32.32
CA VAL A 274 -0.11 -1.54 -32.11
C VAL A 274 0.62 -0.19 -32.17
N GLY A 275 1.88 -0.11 -31.75
CA GLY A 275 2.70 1.08 -31.77
C GLY A 275 3.36 1.32 -30.40
N ASP A 276 4.54 1.90 -30.41
CA ASP A 276 5.26 2.32 -29.20
C ASP A 276 4.95 3.79 -28.90
N PHE A 277 4.06 4.01 -27.93
CA PHE A 277 3.62 5.35 -27.51
C PHE A 277 4.31 5.82 -26.23
N ALA A 278 5.28 5.07 -25.71
CA ALA A 278 6.00 5.43 -24.51
C ALA A 278 6.98 6.59 -24.78
N ARG A 279 6.76 7.73 -24.11
CA ARG A 279 7.60 8.91 -24.28
C ARG A 279 7.72 9.72 -22.99
N VAL A 280 8.78 10.50 -22.90
CA VAL A 280 8.92 11.53 -21.88
C VAL A 280 8.14 12.78 -22.31
N TRP A 281 7.22 13.19 -21.45
CA TRP A 281 6.37 14.36 -21.60
C TRP A 281 6.71 15.37 -20.53
N SER A 282 6.69 16.65 -20.90
CA SER A 282 6.86 17.74 -19.95
C SER A 282 5.54 18.49 -19.83
N ARG A 283 5.26 19.00 -18.63
CA ARG A 283 4.07 19.80 -18.34
C ARG A 283 2.75 19.13 -18.72
N LEU A 284 2.63 17.83 -18.46
CA LEU A 284 1.31 17.20 -18.53
C LEU A 284 0.44 17.82 -17.44
N GLY A 285 -0.62 18.52 -17.87
CA GLY A 285 -1.70 18.85 -16.96
C GLY A 285 -2.44 17.55 -16.60
N ASP A 286 -2.99 17.50 -15.40
CA ASP A 286 -3.85 16.41 -14.98
C ASP A 286 -5.15 16.98 -14.39
N ALA A 287 -6.07 16.13 -13.95
CA ALA A 287 -7.32 16.58 -13.35
C ALA A 287 -7.15 17.10 -11.91
N ASP A 288 -5.96 16.97 -11.31
CA ASP A 288 -5.59 17.45 -9.98
C ASP A 288 -4.61 18.63 -10.07
N ASP A 289 -5.17 19.85 -10.17
CA ASP A 289 -4.41 21.10 -10.28
C ASP A 289 -3.40 21.37 -9.13
N CYS A 290 -3.49 20.68 -7.98
CA CYS A 290 -2.58 20.92 -6.86
C CYS A 290 -1.43 19.92 -6.78
N ALA A 291 -1.56 18.74 -7.37
CA ALA A 291 -0.49 17.75 -7.50
C ALA A 291 0.17 17.76 -8.90
N SER A 292 -0.32 18.59 -9.83
CA SER A 292 0.20 18.70 -11.19
C SER A 292 1.73 18.69 -11.23
N ASN A 293 2.27 17.59 -11.76
CA ASN A 293 3.70 17.43 -11.88
C ASN A 293 4.16 17.93 -13.25
N TYR A 294 4.55 19.20 -13.31
CA TYR A 294 5.05 19.80 -14.56
C TYR A 294 6.48 19.39 -14.91
N SER A 295 7.08 18.53 -14.10
CA SER A 295 8.36 17.90 -14.34
C SER A 295 8.26 16.93 -15.55
N ASN A 296 9.37 16.32 -15.94
CA ASN A 296 9.34 15.35 -17.02
C ASN A 296 8.79 14.02 -16.50
N LEU A 297 7.77 13.48 -17.18
CA LEU A 297 7.09 12.24 -16.81
C LEU A 297 7.15 11.25 -17.97
N ILE A 298 7.16 9.96 -17.68
CA ILE A 298 6.88 8.95 -18.72
C ILE A 298 5.37 8.76 -18.85
N ALA A 299 4.85 8.86 -20.07
CA ALA A 299 3.46 8.55 -20.39
C ALA A 299 3.37 7.78 -21.71
N PHE A 300 2.22 7.17 -21.96
CA PHE A 300 1.96 6.28 -23.11
C PHE A 300 0.89 6.88 -24.03
N ILE A 301 1.17 8.05 -24.60
CA ILE A 301 0.19 8.89 -25.29
C ILE A 301 0.40 8.81 -26.80
N ASP A 302 -0.67 8.53 -27.54
CA ASP A 302 -0.68 8.62 -29.01
C ASP A 302 -0.91 10.07 -29.46
N ASP A 303 0.17 10.75 -29.80
CA ASP A 303 0.15 12.12 -30.32
C ASP A 303 0.00 12.19 -31.85
N GLY A 304 -0.21 11.04 -32.50
CA GLY A 304 -0.38 10.92 -33.95
C GLY A 304 0.90 11.07 -34.74
N LEU A 305 2.07 11.15 -34.08
CA LEU A 305 3.37 11.14 -34.75
C LEU A 305 3.83 9.71 -35.04
N VAL A 306 3.64 8.79 -34.08
CA VAL A 306 4.03 7.37 -34.22
C VAL A 306 3.15 6.68 -35.27
N VAL A 307 1.85 6.97 -35.24
CA VAL A 307 0.89 6.46 -36.21
C VAL A 307 0.11 7.65 -36.79
N PRO A 308 0.46 8.11 -38.01
CA PRO A 308 -0.22 9.24 -38.63
C PRO A 308 -1.72 8.98 -38.83
N GLY A 309 -2.56 9.79 -38.19
CA GLY A 309 -4.02 9.73 -38.34
C GLY A 309 -4.77 8.93 -37.26
N THR A 310 -4.09 8.32 -36.29
CA THR A 310 -4.71 7.75 -35.08
C THR A 310 -4.67 8.72 -33.89
N GLY A 311 -3.69 9.63 -33.88
CA GLY A 311 -3.61 10.68 -32.87
C GLY A 311 -4.70 11.73 -33.03
N GLY A 312 -5.42 11.97 -31.94
CA GLY A 312 -6.34 13.11 -31.82
C GLY A 312 -7.82 12.74 -31.83
N THR A 313 -8.24 11.75 -31.05
CA THR A 313 -9.56 11.88 -30.44
C THR A 313 -9.44 12.97 -29.37
N VAL A 314 -10.00 14.15 -29.64
CA VAL A 314 -10.15 15.20 -28.61
C VAL A 314 -10.94 14.57 -27.47
N GLY A 315 -10.38 14.62 -26.26
CA GLY A 315 -11.05 14.12 -25.07
C GLY A 315 -12.49 14.64 -24.96
N ALA A 316 -13.36 13.88 -24.29
CA ALA A 316 -14.72 14.35 -24.02
C ALA A 316 -14.68 15.72 -23.30
N PRO A 317 -15.69 16.60 -23.51
CA PRO A 317 -15.75 17.90 -22.82
C PRO A 317 -15.60 17.72 -21.30
N GLY A 318 -14.56 18.31 -20.70
CA GLY A 318 -14.16 18.10 -19.31
C GLY A 318 -12.80 17.41 -19.12
N ASN A 319 -12.23 16.84 -20.18
CA ASN A 319 -10.89 16.23 -20.20
C ASN A 319 -9.83 17.14 -20.85
N ASP A 320 -9.87 18.44 -20.57
CA ASP A 320 -8.98 19.45 -21.19
C ASP A 320 -7.53 19.43 -20.64
N TYR A 321 -7.16 18.41 -19.87
CA TYR A 321 -5.84 18.21 -19.28
C TYR A 321 -4.99 17.24 -20.14
N GLY A 322 -3.68 17.15 -19.88
CA GLY A 322 -2.70 16.42 -20.70
C GLY A 322 -1.87 17.34 -21.60
N PRO A 323 -1.33 16.85 -22.73
CA PRO A 323 -0.56 17.68 -23.66
C PRO A 323 -1.42 18.77 -24.31
N ALA A 324 -0.81 19.92 -24.63
CA ALA A 324 -1.47 21.00 -25.35
C ALA A 324 -2.09 20.49 -26.68
N GLY A 325 -3.42 20.35 -26.71
CA GLY A 325 -4.15 19.77 -27.84
C GLY A 325 -5.17 18.67 -27.46
N GLY A 326 -5.15 18.15 -26.23
CA GLY A 326 -6.21 17.28 -25.68
C GLY A 326 -6.17 15.81 -26.17
N TYR A 327 -4.98 15.23 -26.27
CA TYR A 327 -4.77 13.85 -26.76
C TYR A 327 -4.98 12.79 -25.66
N ILE A 328 -5.52 11.63 -26.04
CA ILE A 328 -5.81 10.48 -25.17
C ILE A 328 -4.87 9.30 -25.47
N VAL A 329 -4.83 8.30 -24.59
CA VAL A 329 -4.18 7.00 -24.85
C VAL A 329 -4.86 6.28 -26.04
N ASN A 330 -4.08 5.57 -26.86
CA ASN A 330 -4.54 4.91 -28.09
C ASN A 330 -5.71 3.95 -27.83
N ASN A 331 -6.89 4.26 -28.39
CA ASN A 331 -8.09 3.43 -28.37
C ASN A 331 -8.48 2.90 -29.76
N THR A 332 -7.58 3.01 -30.74
CA THR A 332 -7.82 2.62 -32.14
C THR A 332 -6.98 1.42 -32.57
N GLY A 333 -6.24 0.80 -31.64
CA GLY A 333 -5.30 -0.29 -31.91
C GLY A 333 -4.12 0.08 -32.80
N GLY A 334 -3.89 1.39 -33.00
CA GLY A 334 -2.72 1.96 -33.67
C GLY A 334 -2.44 1.36 -35.05
N LEU A 335 -1.20 0.91 -35.32
CA LEU A 335 -0.82 0.38 -36.65
C LEU A 335 -1.58 -0.90 -37.03
N LEU A 336 -2.07 -1.66 -36.05
CA LEU A 336 -2.78 -2.93 -36.26
C LEU A 336 -4.31 -2.75 -36.35
N GLY A 337 -4.81 -1.55 -36.05
CA GLY A 337 -6.22 -1.20 -36.09
C GLY A 337 -7.06 -1.74 -34.94
N PRO A 338 -8.38 -1.42 -34.90
CA PRO A 338 -9.19 -1.36 -33.67
C PRO A 338 -9.36 -2.67 -32.89
N SER A 339 -9.12 -3.83 -33.51
CA SER A 339 -9.22 -5.13 -32.83
C SER A 339 -8.00 -5.51 -32.00
N HIS A 340 -7.01 -4.63 -31.90
CA HIS A 340 -5.75 -4.85 -31.19
C HIS A 340 -5.65 -3.85 -30.05
N HIS A 341 -5.10 -4.31 -28.93
CA HIS A 341 -5.12 -3.57 -27.67
C HIS A 341 -3.71 -3.10 -27.31
N LEU A 342 -3.61 -1.90 -26.77
CA LEU A 342 -2.34 -1.32 -26.35
C LEU A 342 -1.65 -2.18 -25.28
N ASP A 343 -0.38 -2.52 -25.52
CA ASP A 343 0.52 -3.12 -24.53
C ASP A 343 1.93 -2.54 -24.73
N ASN A 344 2.30 -1.57 -23.89
CA ASN A 344 3.57 -0.87 -23.98
C ASN A 344 4.26 -0.86 -22.62
N ALA A 345 5.59 -0.85 -22.63
CA ALA A 345 6.40 -0.76 -21.42
C ALA A 345 7.64 0.11 -21.63
N VAL A 346 8.19 0.60 -20.53
CA VAL A 346 9.53 1.17 -20.45
C VAL A 346 10.38 0.33 -19.50
N TYR A 347 11.56 -0.07 -19.95
CA TYR A 347 12.52 -0.85 -19.19
C TYR A 347 13.64 0.05 -18.69
N SER A 348 13.98 -0.08 -17.41
CA SER A 348 15.15 0.61 -16.86
C SER A 348 16.43 0.12 -17.56
N PRO A 349 17.54 0.86 -17.50
CA PRO A 349 18.84 0.25 -17.74
C PRO A 349 19.06 -1.02 -16.90
N VAL A 350 19.92 -1.91 -17.37
CA VAL A 350 20.37 -3.05 -16.56
C VAL A 350 21.19 -2.53 -15.39
N MET A 351 20.72 -2.77 -14.17
CA MET A 351 21.39 -2.36 -12.94
C MET A 351 22.23 -3.50 -12.40
N THR A 352 23.54 -3.26 -12.25
CA THR A 352 24.43 -4.16 -11.52
C THR A 352 24.06 -4.14 -10.04
N TRP A 353 23.99 -5.31 -9.43
CA TRP A 353 23.68 -5.42 -8.02
C TRP A 353 24.84 -4.86 -7.17
N PRO A 354 24.60 -3.85 -6.31
CA PRO A 354 25.66 -3.01 -5.75
C PRO A 354 26.37 -3.64 -4.56
N ASP A 355 25.74 -4.63 -3.91
CA ASP A 355 26.27 -5.29 -2.72
C ASP A 355 25.80 -6.75 -2.63
N PRO A 356 26.69 -7.73 -2.84
CA PRO A 356 26.38 -9.16 -2.71
C PRO A 356 25.88 -9.58 -1.32
N ALA A 357 26.08 -8.77 -0.28
CA ALA A 357 25.53 -9.01 1.06
C ALA A 357 24.04 -8.65 1.16
N LYS A 358 23.50 -7.92 0.17
CA LYS A 358 22.09 -7.55 0.05
C LYS A 358 21.39 -8.51 -0.90
N GLY A 359 20.20 -8.97 -0.54
CA GLY A 359 19.41 -9.89 -1.39
C GLY A 359 17.91 -9.60 -1.37
N GLY A 360 17.51 -8.53 -0.67
CA GLY A 360 16.16 -7.99 -0.73
C GLY A 360 16.11 -6.72 -1.58
N MET A 361 14.96 -6.45 -2.18
CA MET A 361 14.71 -5.32 -3.06
C MET A 361 13.30 -4.77 -2.86
N SER A 362 13.20 -3.45 -2.78
CA SER A 362 11.95 -2.73 -2.98
C SER A 362 12.01 -1.91 -4.27
N PHE A 363 10.95 -2.00 -5.05
CA PHE A 363 10.70 -1.24 -6.26
C PHE A 363 9.57 -0.24 -6.00
N ALA A 364 9.86 1.05 -6.11
CA ALA A 364 8.91 2.12 -5.88
C ALA A 364 8.87 3.09 -7.04
N PHE A 365 7.75 3.76 -7.25
CA PHE A 365 7.54 4.76 -8.28
C PHE A 365 6.31 5.60 -7.91
N ASP A 366 6.24 6.81 -8.45
CA ASP A 366 5.03 7.62 -8.41
C ASP A 366 4.27 7.37 -9.72
N VAL A 367 2.95 7.24 -9.63
CA VAL A 367 2.07 7.05 -10.78
C VAL A 367 0.86 7.96 -10.66
N TYR A 368 0.58 8.75 -11.70
CA TYR A 368 -0.74 9.36 -11.86
C TYR A 368 -1.65 8.35 -12.53
N ARG A 369 -2.80 8.08 -11.93
CA ARG A 369 -3.83 7.17 -12.45
C ARG A 369 -5.13 7.95 -12.67
N HIS A 370 -5.89 7.56 -13.69
CA HIS A 370 -7.19 8.15 -13.97
C HIS A 370 -8.03 7.16 -14.81
N GLU A 371 -8.43 6.07 -14.18
CA GLU A 371 -9.28 5.02 -14.75
C GLU A 371 -10.18 4.41 -13.65
N LEU A 372 -11.49 4.67 -13.72
CA LEU A 372 -12.47 4.33 -12.67
C LEU A 372 -13.28 3.04 -12.94
N LEU A 373 -13.00 2.30 -14.03
CA LEU A 373 -13.71 1.06 -14.42
C LEU A 373 -15.24 1.17 -14.30
N ILE A 374 -15.82 2.19 -14.94
CA ILE A 374 -17.27 2.44 -14.94
C ILE A 374 -17.89 1.80 -16.20
N PRO A 375 -19.00 1.05 -16.08
CA PRO A 375 -19.67 0.46 -17.24
C PRO A 375 -20.03 1.50 -18.32
N ASP A 376 -19.84 1.13 -19.59
CA ASP A 376 -20.24 1.85 -20.81
C ASP A 376 -19.47 3.14 -21.18
N ASP A 377 -18.40 3.52 -20.46
CA ASP A 377 -17.64 4.74 -20.77
C ASP A 377 -16.09 4.62 -20.73
N THR A 378 -15.53 3.59 -20.08
CA THR A 378 -14.07 3.50 -19.87
C THR A 378 -13.33 2.59 -20.87
N PRO A 379 -12.22 3.04 -21.50
CA PRO A 379 -11.39 2.19 -22.36
C PRO A 379 -10.60 1.12 -21.58
N GLY A 380 -10.47 1.25 -20.26
CA GLY A 380 -9.79 0.26 -19.42
C GLY A 380 -8.29 0.32 -19.61
N ILE A 381 -7.73 1.53 -19.55
CA ILE A 381 -6.29 1.79 -19.62
C ILE A 381 -5.70 1.61 -18.23
N LEU A 382 -4.98 0.51 -18.02
CA LEU A 382 -4.48 0.10 -16.72
C LEU A 382 -2.96 0.16 -16.70
N TYR A 383 -2.38 0.49 -15.55
CA TYR A 383 -0.93 0.48 -15.43
C TYR A 383 -0.43 -0.88 -14.95
N THR A 384 0.80 -1.22 -15.34
CA THR A 384 1.50 -2.44 -14.93
C THR A 384 2.91 -2.11 -14.47
N TRP A 385 3.49 -3.03 -13.71
CA TRP A 385 4.89 -2.96 -13.32
C TRP A 385 5.47 -4.37 -13.23
N SER A 386 6.74 -4.52 -13.54
CA SER A 386 7.43 -5.82 -13.48
C SER A 386 8.88 -5.64 -13.04
N VAL A 387 9.48 -6.70 -12.51
CA VAL A 387 10.91 -6.77 -12.18
C VAL A 387 11.50 -8.03 -12.77
N ARG A 388 12.78 -7.99 -13.11
CA ARG A 388 13.56 -9.19 -13.41
C ARG A 388 14.94 -9.10 -12.80
N SER A 389 15.54 -10.25 -12.52
CA SER A 389 16.90 -10.31 -12.01
C SER A 389 17.56 -11.64 -12.38
N THR A 390 18.89 -11.65 -12.35
CA THR A 390 19.75 -12.78 -12.68
C THR A 390 20.84 -12.95 -11.63
N SER A 391 21.39 -14.15 -11.47
CA SER A 391 22.49 -14.49 -10.54
C SER A 391 23.78 -14.89 -11.28
N GLY A 392 23.96 -14.43 -12.53
CA GLY A 392 25.17 -14.66 -13.32
C GLY A 392 24.96 -15.08 -14.78
N GLY A 393 23.72 -15.12 -15.27
CA GLY A 393 23.37 -15.27 -16.70
C GLY A 393 22.91 -13.94 -17.32
N ASP A 394 22.65 -13.92 -18.63
CA ASP A 394 22.13 -12.74 -19.31
C ASP A 394 20.76 -12.33 -18.73
N ILE A 395 20.66 -11.09 -18.26
CA ILE A 395 19.41 -10.56 -17.72
C ILE A 395 18.35 -10.35 -18.80
N HIS A 396 18.74 -10.19 -20.06
CA HIS A 396 17.80 -9.93 -21.15
C HIS A 396 16.87 -11.10 -21.45
N VAL A 397 17.24 -12.32 -21.03
CA VAL A 397 16.43 -13.54 -21.12
C VAL A 397 15.83 -13.97 -19.79
N ALA A 398 16.07 -13.23 -18.71
CA ALA A 398 15.40 -13.48 -17.44
C ALA A 398 13.92 -13.09 -17.54
N ASP A 399 13.05 -13.97 -17.06
CA ASP A 399 11.60 -13.74 -17.04
C ASP A 399 11.26 -12.43 -16.31
N TRP A 400 10.45 -11.60 -16.96
CA TRP A 400 9.74 -10.53 -16.28
C TRP A 400 8.74 -11.13 -15.29
N LYS A 401 8.85 -10.72 -14.04
CA LYS A 401 7.99 -11.18 -12.95
C LYS A 401 7.21 -10.01 -12.38
N ASN A 402 5.94 -10.25 -12.16
CA ASN A 402 5.03 -9.35 -11.47
C ASN A 402 4.05 -10.20 -10.66
N ARG A 403 3.04 -9.56 -10.08
CA ARG A 403 2.01 -10.24 -9.29
C ARG A 403 0.77 -10.63 -10.11
N ASN A 404 0.86 -10.59 -11.44
CA ASN A 404 -0.26 -10.82 -12.36
C ASN A 404 -1.46 -9.91 -12.09
N PHE A 405 -1.20 -8.67 -11.66
CA PHE A 405 -2.21 -7.64 -11.49
C PHE A 405 -2.04 -6.53 -12.51
N VAL A 406 -3.17 -5.96 -12.90
CA VAL A 406 -3.31 -4.68 -13.58
C VAL A 406 -3.89 -3.70 -12.55
N TYR A 407 -3.46 -2.45 -12.59
CA TYR A 407 -3.78 -1.47 -11.56
C TYR A 407 -4.52 -0.27 -12.15
N TYR A 408 -5.46 0.29 -11.37
CA TYR A 408 -6.35 1.38 -11.77
C TYR A 408 -6.74 2.25 -10.56
N GLY A 409 -7.53 3.30 -10.77
CA GLY A 409 -8.05 4.19 -9.73
C GLY A 409 -8.41 5.58 -10.27
N GLY A 410 -9.07 6.38 -9.42
CA GLY A 410 -9.50 7.74 -9.74
C GLY A 410 -8.34 8.71 -9.99
N PRO A 411 -8.63 9.96 -10.41
CA PRO A 411 -7.64 10.97 -10.77
C PRO A 411 -6.75 11.36 -9.58
N SER A 412 -5.67 10.63 -9.35
CA SER A 412 -4.76 10.90 -8.24
C SER A 412 -3.34 10.41 -8.51
N TYR A 413 -2.38 11.07 -7.86
CA TYR A 413 -1.03 10.55 -7.74
C TYR A 413 -0.94 9.54 -6.60
N LEU A 414 -0.44 8.35 -6.94
CA LEU A 414 -0.16 7.28 -6.00
C LEU A 414 1.36 7.09 -5.92
N ARG A 415 1.90 7.03 -4.70
CA ARG A 415 3.24 6.47 -4.51
C ARG A 415 3.14 4.97 -4.28
N SER A 416 3.59 4.18 -5.25
CA SER A 416 3.65 2.73 -5.13
C SER A 416 4.98 2.31 -4.51
N VAL A 417 4.94 1.51 -3.44
CA VAL A 417 6.14 0.89 -2.83
C VAL A 417 5.95 -0.62 -2.76
N ASN A 418 6.62 -1.33 -3.67
CA ASN A 418 6.55 -2.77 -3.77
C ASN A 418 7.81 -3.39 -3.18
N VAL A 419 7.70 -4.07 -2.03
CA VAL A 419 8.72 -5.05 -1.65
C VAL A 419 8.61 -6.21 -2.64
N VAL A 420 9.61 -6.39 -3.51
CA VAL A 420 9.59 -7.36 -4.62
C VAL A 420 10.48 -8.58 -4.35
N ASP A 421 10.70 -8.83 -3.07
CA ASP A 421 11.52 -9.93 -2.60
C ASP A 421 11.09 -11.25 -3.25
N ASP A 422 9.80 -11.56 -3.23
CA ASP A 422 9.23 -12.76 -3.82
C ASP A 422 9.46 -12.90 -5.34
N LEU A 423 9.76 -11.82 -6.05
CA LEU A 423 9.86 -11.78 -7.51
C LEU A 423 11.30 -11.82 -8.04
N ILE A 424 12.29 -11.48 -7.22
CA ILE A 424 13.70 -11.45 -7.66
C ILE A 424 14.44 -12.77 -7.37
N VAL A 425 15.29 -13.21 -8.32
CA VAL A 425 16.19 -14.35 -8.09
C VAL A 425 17.10 -14.06 -6.89
N PRO A 426 17.35 -15.05 -6.03
CA PRO A 426 18.27 -14.86 -4.91
C PRO A 426 19.74 -14.78 -5.34
N ASP A 427 20.54 -14.15 -4.47
CA ASP A 427 21.91 -13.70 -4.77
C ASP A 427 22.02 -12.99 -6.14
N PRO A 428 21.15 -12.00 -6.41
CA PRO A 428 21.11 -11.34 -7.70
C PRO A 428 22.41 -10.59 -7.96
N THR A 429 22.91 -10.71 -9.19
CA THR A 429 24.07 -9.99 -9.70
C THR A 429 23.67 -8.80 -10.55
N GLN A 430 22.47 -8.86 -11.15
CA GLN A 430 21.86 -7.75 -11.90
C GLN A 430 20.34 -7.77 -11.72
N CYS A 431 19.70 -6.61 -11.85
CA CYS A 431 18.25 -6.52 -11.98
C CYS A 431 17.82 -5.44 -12.98
N GLN A 432 16.57 -5.49 -13.38
CA GLN A 432 15.92 -4.49 -14.22
C GLN A 432 14.47 -4.34 -13.76
N VAL A 433 13.91 -3.16 -13.93
CA VAL A 433 12.51 -2.87 -13.61
C VAL A 433 11.79 -2.33 -14.84
N ALA A 434 10.48 -2.58 -14.90
CA ALA A 434 9.62 -2.13 -15.98
C ALA A 434 8.36 -1.46 -15.43
N LEU A 435 7.92 -0.43 -16.13
CA LEU A 435 6.64 0.25 -15.95
C LEU A 435 5.90 0.20 -17.28
N GLY A 436 4.61 -0.08 -17.27
CA GLY A 436 3.86 -0.26 -18.51
C GLY A 436 2.41 0.16 -18.41
N VAL A 437 1.76 0.12 -19.57
CA VAL A 437 0.33 0.34 -19.75
C VAL A 437 -0.24 -0.86 -20.51
N TYR A 438 -1.44 -1.28 -20.11
CA TYR A 438 -2.16 -2.37 -20.73
C TYR A 438 -3.64 -2.02 -20.87
N GLU A 439 -4.17 -2.12 -22.08
CA GLU A 439 -5.59 -1.94 -22.38
C GLU A 439 -6.35 -3.25 -22.17
N ALA A 440 -7.20 -3.27 -21.15
CA ALA A 440 -7.93 -4.47 -20.72
C ALA A 440 -9.46 -4.30 -20.66
N GLY A 441 -10.02 -3.16 -21.07
CA GLY A 441 -11.46 -2.89 -20.98
C GLY A 441 -12.33 -3.96 -21.63
N TRP A 442 -11.87 -4.52 -22.76
CA TRP A 442 -12.52 -5.61 -23.48
C TRP A 442 -12.68 -6.89 -22.66
N GLN A 443 -11.75 -7.19 -21.74
CA GLN A 443 -11.80 -8.40 -20.89
C GLN A 443 -12.92 -8.33 -19.85
N PHE A 444 -13.34 -7.12 -19.50
CA PHE A 444 -14.39 -6.88 -18.51
C PHE A 444 -15.77 -6.65 -19.15
N GLY A 445 -15.86 -6.71 -20.49
CA GLY A 445 -17.11 -6.55 -21.23
C GLY A 445 -17.60 -5.10 -21.32
N TYR A 446 -16.73 -4.11 -21.13
CA TYR A 446 -17.07 -2.68 -21.12
C TYR A 446 -16.98 -1.99 -22.49
N GLY A 447 -16.59 -2.72 -23.55
CA GLY A 447 -16.46 -2.20 -24.91
C GLY A 447 -15.19 -1.35 -25.14
N GLU A 448 -15.08 -0.76 -26.33
CA GLU A 448 -14.01 0.17 -26.73
C GLU A 448 -14.39 1.61 -26.29
N GLY A 449 -14.41 1.87 -24.99
CA GLY A 449 -14.86 3.16 -24.41
C GLY A 449 -14.18 4.40 -25.02
N THR A 450 -14.90 5.53 -25.05
CA THR A 450 -14.42 6.78 -25.68
C THR A 450 -13.83 7.78 -24.67
N ASN A 451 -13.94 7.53 -23.36
CA ASN A 451 -13.45 8.41 -22.30
C ASN A 451 -12.02 8.05 -21.89
N GLY A 452 -11.09 8.02 -22.86
CA GLY A 452 -9.68 7.84 -22.59
C GLY A 452 -9.09 9.06 -21.90
N THR A 453 -8.29 8.83 -20.86
CA THR A 453 -7.48 9.86 -20.21
C THR A 453 -6.03 9.72 -20.72
N PRO A 454 -5.15 10.72 -20.54
CA PRO A 454 -3.77 10.57 -20.96
C PRO A 454 -2.95 9.72 -19.96
N ALA A 455 -3.51 9.41 -18.78
CA ALA A 455 -2.92 8.55 -17.75
C ALA A 455 -2.84 7.07 -18.21
N PRO A 456 -1.90 6.27 -17.68
CA PRO A 456 -1.01 6.54 -16.55
C PRO A 456 0.24 7.34 -16.91
N TYR A 457 0.73 8.13 -15.94
CA TYR A 457 2.05 8.77 -15.99
C TYR A 457 2.93 8.26 -14.87
N PHE A 458 4.23 8.11 -15.12
CA PHE A 458 5.18 7.62 -14.13
C PHE A 458 6.31 8.60 -13.86
N ASP A 459 6.74 8.65 -12.60
CA ASP A 459 7.86 9.47 -12.12
C ASP A 459 8.54 8.84 -10.88
N ASN A 460 9.66 9.41 -10.42
CA ASN A 460 10.35 9.13 -9.16
C ASN A 460 10.61 7.63 -8.93
N VAL A 461 11.05 6.95 -9.99
CA VAL A 461 11.34 5.53 -9.97
C VAL A 461 12.56 5.25 -9.08
N ARG A 462 12.37 4.34 -8.13
CA ARG A 462 13.32 4.00 -7.09
C ARG A 462 13.48 2.50 -6.94
N VAL A 463 14.73 2.06 -6.92
CA VAL A 463 15.12 0.69 -6.59
C VAL A 463 16.06 0.73 -5.39
N LYS A 464 15.57 0.19 -4.26
CA LYS A 464 16.35 0.10 -3.03
C LYS A 464 16.64 -1.36 -2.71
N VAL A 465 17.91 -1.69 -2.60
CA VAL A 465 18.35 -3.02 -2.12
C VAL A 465 18.71 -2.97 -0.65
N TYR A 466 18.39 -4.04 0.06
CA TYR A 466 18.65 -4.17 1.50
C TYR A 466 19.18 -5.57 1.84
N PRO A 467 19.91 -5.71 2.97
CA PRO A 467 20.38 -6.99 3.45
C PRO A 467 19.27 -8.04 3.45
N SER A 468 19.44 -9.10 2.67
CA SER A 468 18.62 -10.31 2.81
C SER A 468 19.25 -11.07 3.97
N SER A 469 18.70 -10.87 5.16
CA SER A 469 19.22 -11.49 6.37
C SER A 469 19.01 -13.00 6.41
N GLY A 470 18.21 -13.59 5.50
CA GLY A 470 17.94 -15.03 5.35
C GLY A 470 16.79 -15.30 4.38
N PRO A 471 15.94 -16.32 4.61
CA PRO A 471 14.77 -16.60 3.76
C PRO A 471 13.78 -15.44 3.79
N ARG A 472 12.95 -15.30 2.75
CA ARG A 472 11.93 -14.25 2.66
C ARG A 472 10.73 -14.62 3.52
N ILE A 473 10.21 -13.67 4.30
CA ILE A 473 9.00 -13.84 5.13
C ILE A 473 7.99 -12.77 4.71
N ALA A 474 6.87 -13.19 4.09
CA ALA A 474 5.77 -12.33 3.69
C ALA A 474 4.57 -12.54 4.63
N VAL A 475 3.97 -11.45 5.10
CA VAL A 475 2.84 -11.46 6.04
C VAL A 475 1.76 -10.49 5.59
N THR A 476 0.50 -10.91 5.54
CA THR A 476 -0.63 -10.03 5.17
C THR A 476 -1.31 -9.55 6.45
N GLU A 477 -1.65 -8.27 6.56
CA GLU A 477 -2.28 -7.70 7.77
C GLU A 477 -3.54 -8.46 8.19
N THR A 478 -4.37 -8.83 7.21
CA THR A 478 -5.58 -9.62 7.43
C THR A 478 -5.32 -11.03 7.96
N ARG A 479 -4.10 -11.56 7.83
CA ARG A 479 -3.70 -12.89 8.31
C ARG A 479 -2.87 -12.82 9.59
N LEU A 480 -2.68 -11.63 10.15
CA LEU A 480 -2.03 -11.40 11.43
C LEU A 480 -3.06 -11.27 12.54
N ALA A 481 -2.62 -11.43 13.78
CA ALA A 481 -3.49 -11.36 14.95
C ALA A 481 -4.02 -9.95 15.11
N ASN A 482 -5.29 -9.83 15.48
CA ASN A 482 -5.98 -8.56 15.74
C ASN A 482 -6.17 -8.35 17.24
N ASP A 483 -6.45 -7.11 17.63
CA ASP A 483 -6.87 -6.80 19.00
C ASP A 483 -8.18 -7.51 19.37
N GLY A 484 -8.37 -7.79 20.67
CA GLY A 484 -9.44 -8.66 21.11
C GLY A 484 -9.96 -8.40 22.52
N PHE A 485 -11.14 -8.97 22.77
CA PHE A 485 -11.86 -8.94 24.05
C PHE A 485 -12.09 -10.38 24.57
N PRO A 486 -12.52 -10.58 25.83
CA PRO A 486 -12.78 -11.90 26.37
C PRO A 486 -13.67 -12.77 25.48
N ALA A 487 -13.25 -14.00 25.20
CA ALA A 487 -13.96 -14.92 24.31
C ALA A 487 -15.40 -15.22 24.79
N GLY A 488 -15.68 -15.05 26.08
CA GLY A 488 -17.00 -15.21 26.67
C GLY A 488 -18.02 -14.13 26.30
N GLY A 489 -17.64 -13.09 25.55
CA GLY A 489 -18.54 -11.99 25.16
C GLY A 489 -18.95 -11.07 26.32
N THR A 490 -18.32 -11.20 27.49
CA THR A 490 -18.52 -10.33 28.65
C THR A 490 -17.26 -10.35 29.50
N LEU A 491 -17.04 -9.31 30.29
CA LEU A 491 -16.03 -9.30 31.34
C LEU A 491 -16.61 -9.94 32.61
N ASP A 492 -15.96 -10.97 33.14
CA ASP A 492 -16.33 -11.68 34.37
C ASP A 492 -15.35 -11.34 35.52
N PRO A 493 -15.67 -10.36 36.38
CA PRO A 493 -14.80 -9.99 37.50
C PRO A 493 -14.80 -11.00 38.66
N VAL A 494 -15.65 -12.03 38.62
CA VAL A 494 -15.73 -13.07 39.66
C VAL A 494 -14.87 -14.26 39.27
N ASN A 495 -14.92 -14.67 38.00
CA ASN A 495 -14.11 -15.75 37.45
C ASN A 495 -13.06 -15.19 36.48
N LEU A 496 -11.97 -14.68 37.05
CA LEU A 496 -10.86 -14.10 36.29
C LEU A 496 -10.32 -15.01 35.17
N GLY A 497 -10.30 -16.32 35.38
CA GLY A 497 -9.85 -17.29 34.39
C GLY A 497 -10.76 -17.45 33.17
N ALA A 498 -12.01 -16.99 33.23
CA ALA A 498 -12.95 -16.99 32.10
C ALA A 498 -12.71 -15.84 31.11
N ASN A 499 -11.85 -14.88 31.45
CA ASN A 499 -11.60 -13.69 30.63
C ASN A 499 -10.48 -13.87 29.62
N ALA A 500 -10.17 -15.11 29.20
CA ALA A 500 -9.13 -15.29 28.21
C ALA A 500 -9.53 -14.67 26.85
N ILE A 501 -8.55 -14.08 26.18
CA ILE A 501 -8.68 -13.44 24.89
C ILE A 501 -8.06 -14.36 23.84
N ARG A 502 -8.79 -14.60 22.75
CA ARG A 502 -8.32 -15.45 21.65
C ARG A 502 -7.29 -14.71 20.82
N PHE A 503 -6.33 -15.47 20.31
CA PHE A 503 -5.32 -14.98 19.38
C PHE A 503 -5.78 -15.27 17.96
N ASP A 504 -6.80 -14.57 17.52
CA ASP A 504 -7.41 -14.77 16.20
C ASP A 504 -6.83 -13.82 15.17
N MET A 505 -6.68 -14.27 13.93
CA MET A 505 -6.33 -13.40 12.82
C MET A 505 -7.45 -12.40 12.50
N ALA A 506 -7.09 -11.29 11.88
CA ALA A 506 -8.01 -10.22 11.50
C ALA A 506 -9.09 -10.68 10.49
N ALA A 507 -8.76 -11.55 9.55
CA ALA A 507 -9.69 -12.00 8.52
C ALA A 507 -10.85 -12.84 9.06
N ASN A 508 -12.07 -12.50 8.62
CA ASN A 508 -13.22 -13.39 8.71
C ASN A 508 -13.03 -14.61 7.78
N ILE A 509 -13.14 -15.81 8.34
CA ILE A 509 -13.07 -17.07 7.59
C ILE A 509 -14.44 -17.60 7.17
N SER A 510 -15.53 -17.00 7.65
CA SER A 510 -16.87 -17.37 7.21
C SER A 510 -17.11 -16.94 5.75
N ALA A 511 -17.85 -17.76 5.01
CA ALA A 511 -18.27 -17.37 3.66
C ALA A 511 -19.13 -16.11 3.74
N ARG A 512 -18.98 -15.19 2.78
CA ARG A 512 -19.74 -13.92 2.74
C ARG A 512 -21.25 -14.15 2.90
N SER A 513 -21.80 -15.22 2.33
CA SER A 513 -23.22 -15.58 2.44
C SER A 513 -23.71 -15.92 3.86
N HIS A 514 -22.82 -16.10 4.84
CA HIS A 514 -23.19 -16.47 6.21
C HIS A 514 -23.60 -15.28 7.08
N ALA A 515 -23.31 -14.03 6.68
CA ALA A 515 -23.68 -12.81 7.41
C ALA A 515 -23.33 -12.86 8.91
N ARG A 516 -22.12 -13.36 9.23
CA ARG A 516 -21.56 -13.40 10.58
C ARG A 516 -20.05 -13.26 10.52
N ASN A 517 -19.47 -12.71 11.57
CA ASN A 517 -18.03 -12.66 11.73
C ASN A 517 -17.51 -13.90 12.47
N ASP A 518 -16.73 -14.73 11.78
CA ASP A 518 -15.97 -15.83 12.37
C ASP A 518 -14.47 -15.54 12.13
N PRO A 519 -13.76 -14.92 13.10
CA PRO A 519 -12.32 -14.74 12.99
C PRO A 519 -11.57 -16.07 12.82
N GLY A 520 -10.50 -16.04 12.03
CA GLY A 520 -9.65 -17.22 11.86
C GLY A 520 -8.80 -17.52 13.09
N ASP A 521 -8.72 -18.80 13.45
CA ASP A 521 -8.05 -19.30 14.67
C ASP A 521 -6.52 -19.27 14.62
N SER A 522 -5.91 -19.16 13.44
CA SER A 522 -4.45 -19.19 13.28
C SER A 522 -3.98 -18.11 12.33
N ILE A 523 -2.86 -17.48 12.68
CA ILE A 523 -2.20 -16.53 11.79
C ILE A 523 -1.37 -17.28 10.74
N CYS A 524 -1.21 -16.69 9.56
CA CYS A 524 -0.55 -17.33 8.43
C CYS A 524 0.55 -16.44 7.84
N VAL A 525 1.71 -17.05 7.55
CA VAL A 525 2.86 -16.37 6.92
C VAL A 525 3.44 -17.23 5.80
N ASP A 526 3.94 -16.57 4.76
CA ASP A 526 4.61 -17.23 3.64
C ASP A 526 6.14 -17.07 3.80
N VAL A 527 6.87 -18.18 3.78
CA VAL A 527 8.31 -18.23 3.99
C VAL A 527 8.99 -18.94 2.84
N THR A 528 9.71 -18.19 2.01
CA THR A 528 10.39 -18.70 0.82
C THR A 528 11.90 -18.68 1.03
N PRO A 529 12.61 -19.82 0.91
CA PRO A 529 14.07 -19.84 1.02
C PRO A 529 14.75 -19.05 -0.10
N ARG A 530 15.99 -18.62 0.13
CA ARG A 530 16.90 -18.15 -0.92
C ARG A 530 17.14 -19.25 -1.97
N SER A 531 17.55 -18.86 -3.17
CA SER A 531 17.58 -19.69 -4.40
C SER A 531 18.54 -20.83 -4.20
N GLY A 532 18.19 -22.01 -4.67
CA GLY A 532 19.00 -23.20 -4.46
C GLY A 532 19.16 -23.57 -2.97
N GLY A 533 18.47 -22.87 -2.07
CA GLY A 533 18.48 -23.12 -0.65
C GLY A 533 17.25 -23.89 -0.18
N THR A 534 17.37 -24.43 1.02
CA THR A 534 16.27 -25.07 1.74
C THR A 534 16.12 -24.44 3.11
N LEU A 535 14.90 -24.38 3.63
CA LEU A 535 14.71 -23.96 5.02
C LEU A 535 15.42 -24.95 5.94
N THR A 536 16.20 -24.45 6.91
CA THR A 536 16.93 -25.30 7.90
C THR A 536 16.03 -25.80 9.03
N GLY A 537 14.73 -25.54 8.91
CA GLY A 537 13.68 -25.96 9.83
C GLY A 537 12.40 -25.15 9.57
N PRO A 538 11.32 -25.47 10.30
CA PRO A 538 10.12 -24.65 10.28
C PRO A 538 10.42 -23.22 10.78
N PRO A 539 9.75 -22.20 10.22
CA PRO A 539 9.81 -20.85 10.75
C PRO A 539 9.27 -20.81 12.18
N ARG A 540 9.60 -19.73 12.89
CA ARG A 540 9.36 -19.56 14.32
C ARG A 540 8.67 -18.23 14.59
N MET A 541 7.66 -18.23 15.44
CA MET A 541 7.07 -17.01 15.99
C MET A 541 7.59 -16.83 17.41
N HIS A 542 8.26 -15.71 17.62
CA HIS A 542 8.72 -15.25 18.92
C HIS A 542 7.70 -14.27 19.46
N TRP A 543 7.52 -14.26 20.77
CA TRP A 543 6.57 -13.37 21.40
C TRP A 543 7.09 -12.89 22.76
N THR A 544 6.62 -11.72 23.20
CA THR A 544 6.86 -11.19 24.53
C THR A 544 5.67 -10.33 24.95
N PHE A 545 5.45 -10.20 26.25
CA PHE A 545 4.51 -9.20 26.76
C PHE A 545 5.26 -7.87 26.94
N ALA A 546 4.90 -6.85 26.18
CA ALA A 546 5.33 -5.47 26.44
C ALA A 546 4.63 -4.92 27.70
N ILE A 547 3.37 -5.31 27.89
CA ILE A 547 2.62 -5.15 29.14
C ILE A 547 2.07 -6.52 29.53
N ARG A 548 2.36 -6.95 30.75
CA ARG A 548 1.81 -8.18 31.33
C ARG A 548 0.98 -7.82 32.53
N ASN A 549 -0.29 -8.19 32.51
CA ASN A 549 -1.19 -7.96 33.63
C ASN A 549 -1.00 -9.03 34.72
N PRO A 550 -0.50 -8.65 35.92
CA PRO A 550 -0.26 -9.58 37.01
C PRO A 550 -1.55 -10.14 37.62
N LEU A 551 -2.71 -9.50 37.42
CA LEU A 551 -4.00 -9.97 37.93
C LEU A 551 -4.34 -11.39 37.43
N PHE A 552 -3.86 -11.73 36.23
CA PHE A 552 -4.16 -12.98 35.56
C PHE A 552 -3.07 -14.05 35.68
N ASP A 553 -1.97 -13.76 36.40
CA ASP A 553 -0.82 -14.67 36.48
C ASP A 553 -1.16 -16.06 37.03
N ALA A 554 -2.14 -16.16 37.93
CA ALA A 554 -2.60 -17.44 38.48
C ALA A 554 -3.37 -18.30 37.47
N TYR A 555 -3.85 -17.71 36.37
CA TYR A 555 -4.65 -18.36 35.33
C TYR A 555 -3.87 -18.56 34.02
N ARG A 556 -2.61 -18.11 33.99
CA ARG A 556 -1.82 -18.03 32.77
C ARG A 556 -1.15 -19.37 32.46
N THR A 557 -1.37 -19.85 31.24
CA THR A 557 -0.68 -20.99 30.63
C THR A 557 0.01 -20.50 29.37
N LEU A 558 1.34 -20.51 29.37
CA LEU A 558 2.13 -19.97 28.28
C LEU A 558 2.56 -21.09 27.32
N PRO A 559 2.43 -20.89 25.99
CA PRO A 559 2.97 -21.83 25.02
C PRO A 559 4.51 -21.79 25.03
N PRO A 560 5.17 -22.72 24.33
CA PRO A 560 6.59 -22.59 24.02
C PRO A 560 6.92 -21.24 23.38
N ASN A 561 8.09 -20.72 23.71
CA ASN A 561 8.65 -19.54 23.06
C ASN A 561 10.07 -19.88 22.55
N PRO A 562 10.30 -19.91 21.23
CA PRO A 562 9.36 -19.58 20.16
C PRO A 562 8.32 -20.67 19.88
N VAL A 563 7.20 -20.28 19.29
CA VAL A 563 6.20 -21.15 18.68
C VAL A 563 6.74 -21.63 17.34
N VAL A 564 6.64 -22.94 17.08
CA VAL A 564 7.14 -23.55 15.85
C VAL A 564 6.02 -23.57 14.81
N GLY A 565 6.27 -23.01 13.64
CA GLY A 565 5.30 -22.92 12.55
C GLY A 565 4.92 -24.30 12.01
N GLN A 566 3.63 -24.49 11.77
CA GLN A 566 3.08 -25.69 11.16
C GLN A 566 2.87 -25.48 9.66
N VAL A 567 2.96 -26.55 8.87
CA VAL A 567 2.76 -26.46 7.42
C VAL A 567 1.26 -26.31 7.12
N THR A 568 0.91 -25.28 6.37
CA THR A 568 -0.48 -25.02 5.99
C THR A 568 -0.99 -26.00 4.96
N ARG A 569 -2.26 -26.39 5.09
CA ARG A 569 -2.94 -27.32 4.20
C ARG A 569 -4.25 -26.71 3.69
N THR A 570 -4.59 -27.00 2.45
CA THR A 570 -5.92 -26.72 1.88
C THR A 570 -7.00 -27.55 2.59
N ALA A 571 -8.27 -27.21 2.37
CA ALA A 571 -9.40 -28.02 2.86
C ALA A 571 -9.35 -29.48 2.38
N ALA A 572 -8.71 -29.75 1.24
CA ALA A 572 -8.49 -31.09 0.69
C ALA A 572 -7.27 -31.81 1.30
N GLY A 573 -6.54 -31.18 2.22
CA GLY A 573 -5.36 -31.74 2.90
C GLY A 573 -4.03 -31.53 2.17
N THR A 574 -4.05 -30.98 0.95
CA THR A 574 -2.85 -30.67 0.15
C THR A 574 -2.03 -29.59 0.83
N VAL A 575 -0.71 -29.78 0.92
CA VAL A 575 0.23 -28.78 1.45
C VAL A 575 0.24 -27.55 0.55
N VAL A 576 0.11 -26.37 1.14
CA VAL A 576 0.37 -25.11 0.47
C VAL A 576 1.86 -24.84 0.60
N ALA A 577 2.57 -24.82 -0.54
CA ALA A 577 4.02 -24.63 -0.54
C ALA A 577 4.39 -23.30 0.16
N ASN A 578 5.45 -23.33 0.97
CA ASN A 578 6.01 -22.18 1.67
C ASN A 578 5.06 -21.46 2.65
N ARG A 579 3.83 -21.93 2.87
CA ARG A 579 2.90 -21.31 3.83
C ARG A 579 2.92 -22.02 5.17
N PHE A 580 3.01 -21.24 6.23
CA PHE A 580 3.07 -21.73 7.61
C PHE A 580 2.02 -21.03 8.48
N ASN A 581 1.33 -21.82 9.30
CA ASN A 581 0.41 -21.32 10.30
C ASN A 581 1.06 -21.34 11.69
N PHE A 582 0.75 -20.30 12.47
CA PHE A 582 1.12 -20.17 13.86
C PHE A 582 -0.14 -20.09 14.69
N ASP A 583 -0.17 -20.91 15.72
CA ASP A 583 -1.29 -21.04 16.62
C ASP A 583 -0.77 -21.00 18.05
N VAL A 584 -1.49 -20.31 18.92
CA VAL A 584 -1.23 -20.22 20.36
C VAL A 584 -2.52 -20.55 21.10
N PRO A 585 -2.45 -20.98 22.37
CA PRO A 585 -3.64 -21.36 23.10
C PRO A 585 -4.70 -20.25 23.10
N ASP A 586 -5.90 -20.57 22.60
CA ASP A 586 -7.11 -19.73 22.66
C ASP A 586 -7.44 -19.22 24.07
N THR A 587 -7.01 -19.99 25.07
CA THR A 587 -7.28 -19.70 26.47
C THR A 587 -6.01 -19.79 27.30
N GLY A 588 -5.91 -18.92 28.31
CA GLY A 588 -4.80 -18.94 29.26
C GLY A 588 -3.55 -18.20 28.80
N MET A 589 -3.44 -17.74 27.54
CA MET A 589 -2.28 -16.96 27.11
C MET A 589 -2.49 -15.46 27.29
N ILE A 590 -3.51 -14.87 26.68
CA ILE A 590 -3.77 -13.42 26.65
C ILE A 590 -4.99 -13.11 27.51
N PHE A 591 -4.91 -12.05 28.30
CA PHE A 591 -5.96 -11.57 29.17
C PHE A 591 -6.12 -10.04 29.07
N PRO A 592 -7.25 -9.48 29.57
CA PRO A 592 -7.46 -8.05 29.72
C PRO A 592 -6.25 -7.31 30.30
N GLY A 593 -5.80 -6.21 29.70
CA GLY A 593 -4.64 -5.40 30.07
C GLY A 593 -3.27 -5.95 29.67
N ASP A 594 -3.21 -7.09 28.96
CA ASP A 594 -1.97 -7.52 28.33
C ASP A 594 -1.72 -6.78 27.01
N GLN A 595 -0.45 -6.55 26.70
CA GLN A 595 0.01 -6.14 25.38
C GLN A 595 1.09 -7.13 24.93
N LEU A 596 0.78 -7.90 23.89
CA LEU A 596 1.67 -8.90 23.31
C LEU A 596 2.35 -8.33 22.07
N HIS A 597 3.68 -8.38 22.02
CA HIS A 597 4.45 -8.15 20.80
C HIS A 597 4.90 -9.51 20.26
N TYR A 598 4.86 -9.69 18.95
CA TYR A 598 5.35 -10.92 18.31
C TYR A 598 6.13 -10.64 17.02
N TYR A 599 7.01 -11.55 16.63
CA TYR A 599 7.68 -11.48 15.32
C TYR A 599 7.98 -12.87 14.80
N PHE A 600 8.15 -12.99 13.48
CA PHE A 600 8.55 -14.23 12.84
C PHE A 600 10.04 -14.25 12.58
N SER A 601 10.64 -15.42 12.63
CA SER A 601 11.99 -15.66 12.14
C SER A 601 12.03 -16.96 11.34
N ALA A 602 12.89 -17.00 10.33
CA ALA A 602 13.10 -18.19 9.53
C ALA A 602 14.58 -18.27 9.14
N GLN A 603 15.04 -19.50 8.93
CA GLN A 603 16.39 -19.77 8.48
C GLN A 603 16.39 -20.64 7.24
N ASP A 604 17.34 -20.37 6.36
CA ASP A 604 17.62 -21.20 5.20
C ASP A 604 19.11 -21.48 5.09
N ASN A 605 19.43 -22.45 4.24
CA ASN A 605 20.79 -22.85 3.92
C ASN A 605 20.94 -22.90 2.41
N VAL A 606 21.84 -22.07 1.88
CA VAL A 606 22.28 -22.09 0.49
C VAL A 606 23.73 -22.58 0.47
N ALA A 607 23.96 -23.81 0.00
CA ALA A 607 25.30 -24.38 -0.15
C ALA A 607 26.23 -24.31 1.10
N GLY A 608 25.66 -24.37 2.31
CA GLY A 608 26.38 -24.28 3.59
C GLY A 608 26.31 -22.91 4.27
N ASP A 609 25.83 -21.87 3.58
CA ASP A 609 25.59 -20.53 4.13
C ASP A 609 24.20 -20.47 4.79
N VAL A 610 24.18 -20.51 6.13
CA VAL A 610 22.95 -20.42 6.92
C VAL A 610 22.67 -18.97 7.31
N ARG A 611 21.50 -18.45 6.92
CA ARG A 611 21.09 -17.07 7.20
C ARG A 611 19.72 -17.02 7.87
N THR A 612 19.43 -15.96 8.64
CA THR A 612 18.20 -15.78 9.44
C THR A 612 17.49 -14.47 9.10
N ALA A 613 16.24 -14.52 8.65
CA ALA A 613 15.41 -13.34 8.47
C ALA A 613 14.37 -13.19 9.57
N THR A 614 13.85 -11.96 9.73
CA THR A 614 12.74 -11.65 10.64
C THR A 614 11.67 -10.80 9.97
N ALA A 615 10.41 -10.95 10.42
CA ALA A 615 9.29 -10.07 10.10
C ALA A 615 8.61 -9.61 11.42
N PRO A 616 8.64 -8.32 11.79
CA PRO A 616 9.20 -7.21 10.99
C PRO A 616 10.72 -7.31 10.87
N GLY A 617 11.29 -6.52 9.96
CA GLY A 617 12.74 -6.51 9.73
C GLY A 617 13.53 -6.20 11.00
N ALA A 618 14.77 -6.69 11.08
CA ALA A 618 15.57 -6.69 12.32
C ALA A 618 15.71 -5.33 13.01
N ALA A 619 15.67 -4.22 12.26
CA ALA A 619 15.72 -2.86 12.82
C ALA A 619 14.52 -2.55 13.73
N ALA A 620 13.32 -3.02 13.38
CA ALA A 620 12.11 -2.82 14.17
C ALA A 620 12.14 -3.58 15.50
N LEU A 621 12.98 -4.63 15.62
CA LEU A 621 13.11 -5.41 16.84
C LEU A 621 13.75 -4.63 18.00
N ALA A 622 14.31 -3.45 17.75
CA ALA A 622 14.81 -2.57 18.80
C ALA A 622 13.73 -2.17 19.83
N GLY A 623 12.46 -2.06 19.40
CA GLY A 623 11.32 -1.80 20.28
C GLY A 623 10.59 -3.06 20.76
N PHE A 624 11.09 -4.26 20.46
CA PHE A 624 10.41 -5.50 20.85
C PHE A 624 10.35 -5.64 22.38
N GLY A 625 9.14 -5.61 22.96
CA GLY A 625 8.91 -5.58 24.40
C GLY A 625 8.99 -4.19 25.03
N ASP A 626 9.22 -3.13 24.24
CA ASP A 626 9.07 -1.75 24.69
C ASP A 626 7.60 -1.33 24.63
N ARG A 627 7.05 -0.94 25.77
CA ARG A 627 5.66 -0.47 25.90
C ARG A 627 5.44 0.97 25.43
N THR A 628 6.50 1.66 25.03
CA THR A 628 6.40 3.04 24.56
C THR A 628 5.59 3.06 23.25
N PRO A 629 4.53 3.90 23.13
CA PRO A 629 3.74 3.98 21.91
C PRO A 629 4.63 4.21 20.68
N LEU A 630 4.33 3.52 19.58
CA LEU A 630 5.07 3.57 18.31
C LEU A 630 6.55 3.11 18.36
N ALA A 631 7.05 2.63 19.50
CA ALA A 631 8.41 2.06 19.57
C ALA A 631 8.51 0.71 18.86
N TYR A 632 7.39 -0.03 18.79
CA TYR A 632 7.25 -1.26 18.03
C TYR A 632 6.10 -1.14 17.03
N PRO A 633 6.18 -1.74 15.82
CA PRO A 633 5.12 -1.62 14.83
C PRO A 633 3.82 -2.23 15.35
N GLY A 634 2.72 -1.46 15.33
CA GLY A 634 1.42 -1.88 15.81
C GLY A 634 0.88 -3.13 15.09
N LEU A 635 1.24 -3.32 13.82
CA LEU A 635 0.88 -4.51 13.03
C LEU A 635 1.27 -5.85 13.67
N TYR A 636 2.27 -5.83 14.56
CA TYR A 636 2.77 -7.00 15.28
C TYR A 636 2.52 -6.91 16.80
N THR A 637 1.53 -6.11 17.19
CA THR A 637 1.06 -5.91 18.56
C THR A 637 -0.35 -6.47 18.68
N VAL A 638 -0.68 -7.04 19.83
CA VAL A 638 -2.06 -7.42 20.21
C VAL A 638 -2.34 -6.82 21.58
N ASN A 639 -3.35 -5.97 21.65
CA ASN A 639 -3.90 -5.41 22.87
C ASN A 639 -5.04 -6.31 23.37
N GLY A 640 -4.90 -6.81 24.60
CA GLY A 640 -5.94 -7.53 25.30
C GLY A 640 -6.86 -6.56 26.03
N LEU A 641 -8.08 -6.37 25.55
CA LEU A 641 -9.02 -5.36 26.07
C LEU A 641 -10.12 -5.96 26.95
N PRO A 642 -10.72 -5.17 27.87
CA PRO A 642 -10.27 -3.86 28.33
C PRO A 642 -9.01 -3.95 29.19
N SER A 643 -8.27 -2.86 29.38
CA SER A 643 -7.22 -2.85 30.41
C SER A 643 -7.86 -2.83 31.78
N ILE A 644 -7.54 -3.84 32.61
CA ILE A 644 -8.01 -3.89 34.00
C ILE A 644 -6.82 -4.02 34.93
N ASP A 645 -6.69 -3.17 35.94
CA ASP A 645 -5.54 -3.22 36.85
C ASP A 645 -5.88 -3.84 38.21
N SER A 646 -7.16 -3.86 38.58
CA SER A 646 -7.63 -4.33 39.87
C SER A 646 -9.15 -4.55 39.91
N ILE A 647 -9.59 -5.35 40.88
CA ILE A 647 -11.02 -5.57 41.17
C ILE A 647 -11.27 -5.18 42.63
N TYR A 648 -12.21 -4.27 42.86
CA TYR A 648 -12.59 -3.80 44.19
C TYR A 648 -14.10 -3.96 44.43
N ASN A 649 -14.48 -4.77 45.42
CA ASN A 649 -15.89 -5.07 45.74
C ASN A 649 -16.74 -5.53 44.51
N GLY A 650 -16.11 -6.23 43.56
CA GLY A 650 -16.77 -6.67 42.33
C GLY A 650 -16.81 -5.63 41.21
N HIS A 651 -16.25 -4.42 41.43
CA HIS A 651 -16.07 -3.41 40.39
C HIS A 651 -14.68 -3.53 39.76
N VAL A 652 -14.66 -3.47 38.43
CA VAL A 652 -13.44 -3.44 37.62
C VAL A 652 -12.96 -2.00 37.50
N LEU A 653 -11.68 -1.75 37.80
CA LEU A 653 -11.05 -0.49 37.46
C LEU A 653 -10.41 -0.63 36.07
N GLN A 654 -10.97 0.09 35.10
CA GLN A 654 -10.50 0.17 33.71
C GLN A 654 -10.50 1.62 33.21
N PRO A 655 -9.79 1.93 32.11
CA PRO A 655 -9.99 3.18 31.38
C PRO A 655 -11.45 3.41 31.00
N THR A 656 -11.88 4.65 31.09
CA THR A 656 -13.22 5.10 30.67
C THR A 656 -13.27 5.48 29.18
N VAL A 657 -12.10 5.65 28.57
CA VAL A 657 -11.93 6.02 27.16
C VAL A 657 -11.38 4.84 26.37
N LEU A 658 -12.04 4.51 25.26
CA LEU A 658 -11.53 3.62 24.22
C LEU A 658 -11.22 4.45 22.97
N PHE A 659 -9.99 4.37 22.48
CA PHE A 659 -9.59 4.88 21.18
C PHE A 659 -9.62 3.74 20.17
N TRP A 660 -10.49 3.86 19.18
CA TRP A 660 -10.60 2.98 18.04
C TRP A 660 -9.92 3.66 16.84
N ASN A 661 -8.76 3.13 16.47
CA ASN A 661 -8.04 3.50 15.27
C ASN A 661 -8.45 2.57 14.13
N ASP A 662 -9.45 3.02 13.36
CA ASP A 662 -10.01 2.23 12.28
C ASP A 662 -9.20 2.36 10.98
N ALA A 663 -8.45 3.46 10.82
CA ALA A 663 -7.58 3.73 9.69
C ALA A 663 -6.41 2.74 9.53
N GLY A 664 -6.09 1.98 10.58
CA GLY A 664 -4.92 1.10 10.61
C GLY A 664 -3.62 1.84 10.91
N PHE A 665 -2.50 1.30 10.42
CA PHE A 665 -1.15 1.81 10.73
C PHE A 665 -0.66 2.79 9.66
N GLY A 666 -0.11 3.95 10.06
CA GLY A 666 0.28 4.97 9.09
C GLY A 666 0.67 6.34 9.65
N ASP A 667 0.65 7.35 8.76
CA ASP A 667 1.27 8.66 9.00
C ASP A 667 0.48 9.57 9.97
N HIS A 668 -0.77 9.25 10.28
CA HIS A 668 -1.62 10.03 11.19
C HIS A 668 -1.52 9.58 12.66
N GLU A 669 -0.96 8.40 12.94
CA GLU A 669 -0.84 7.87 14.31
C GLU A 669 -0.07 8.81 15.25
N ALA A 670 0.97 9.48 14.73
CA ALA A 670 1.76 10.42 15.51
C ALA A 670 0.92 11.62 16.02
N ALA A 671 -0.06 12.08 15.24
CA ALA A 671 -0.96 13.15 15.66
C ALA A 671 -1.89 12.69 16.79
N TRP A 672 -2.45 11.48 16.66
CA TRP A 672 -3.33 10.87 17.66
C TRP A 672 -2.61 10.58 18.97
N TYR A 673 -1.51 9.81 18.94
CA TYR A 673 -0.74 9.50 20.14
C TYR A 673 -0.14 10.76 20.78
N GLY A 674 0.25 11.76 19.97
CA GLY A 674 0.68 13.07 20.46
C GLY A 674 -0.42 13.87 21.16
N ALA A 675 -1.67 13.78 20.67
CA ALA A 675 -2.83 14.43 21.27
C ALA A 675 -3.34 13.72 22.53
N LEU A 676 -3.32 12.39 22.54
CA LEU A 676 -3.64 11.57 23.73
C LEU A 676 -2.63 11.81 24.86
N ALA A 677 -1.33 11.84 24.53
CA ALA A 677 -0.29 12.16 25.50
C ALA A 677 -0.43 13.58 26.07
N TYR A 678 -0.70 14.58 25.22
CA TYR A 678 -1.01 15.95 25.65
C TYR A 678 -2.24 16.03 26.57
N SER A 679 -3.14 15.07 26.40
CA SER A 679 -4.38 14.91 27.14
C SER A 679 -4.24 14.05 28.41
N CYS A 680 -3.01 13.66 28.81
CA CYS A 680 -2.76 12.76 29.95
C CYS A 680 -3.41 11.38 29.82
N LEU A 681 -3.77 10.96 28.60
CA LEU A 681 -4.32 9.65 28.31
C LEU A 681 -3.22 8.75 27.76
N ALA A 682 -2.50 8.09 28.66
CA ALA A 682 -1.51 7.08 28.27
C ALA A 682 -2.21 5.74 27.94
N PRO A 683 -1.84 5.08 26.82
CA PRO A 683 -2.38 3.76 26.48
C PRO A 683 -2.27 2.74 27.62
N GLY A 684 -3.32 1.94 27.79
CA GLY A 684 -3.46 0.89 28.81
C GLY A 684 -3.66 1.39 30.26
N SER A 685 -3.70 2.70 30.50
CA SER A 685 -3.87 3.26 31.86
C SER A 685 -4.82 4.45 31.94
N GLY A 686 -4.87 5.30 30.92
CA GLY A 686 -5.84 6.38 30.76
C GLY A 686 -6.79 6.16 29.58
N VAL A 687 -6.32 5.48 28.54
CA VAL A 687 -7.10 5.13 27.35
C VAL A 687 -6.75 3.70 26.94
N ASP A 688 -7.75 2.93 26.52
CA ASP A 688 -7.52 1.67 25.81
C ASP A 688 -7.47 1.92 24.31
N VAL A 689 -6.65 1.19 23.58
CA VAL A 689 -6.49 1.33 22.13
C VAL A 689 -6.96 0.04 21.46
N TYR A 690 -7.77 0.19 20.42
CA TYR A 690 -8.18 -0.86 19.51
C TYR A 690 -7.75 -0.48 18.10
N ASP A 691 -6.81 -1.24 17.53
CA ASP A 691 -6.33 -1.04 16.16
C ASP A 691 -7.01 -2.03 15.20
N THR A 692 -7.54 -1.52 14.08
CA THR A 692 -8.11 -2.34 13.01
C THR A 692 -7.01 -2.75 12.01
N HIS A 693 -6.77 -4.05 11.84
CA HIS A 693 -5.74 -4.56 10.93
C HIS A 693 -6.26 -4.76 9.49
N GLY A 694 -5.64 -4.15 8.48
CA GLY A 694 -6.10 -4.23 7.09
C GLY A 694 -7.52 -3.69 6.86
N PRO A 695 -7.88 -2.50 7.36
CA PRO A 695 -9.25 -1.97 7.28
C PRO A 695 -9.79 -1.84 5.84
N THR A 696 -8.92 -1.49 4.89
CA THR A 696 -9.26 -1.40 3.45
C THR A 696 -9.69 -2.72 2.81
N SER A 697 -9.57 -3.84 3.53
CA SER A 697 -9.96 -5.17 3.04
C SER A 697 -11.43 -5.54 3.29
N GLY A 698 -12.13 -4.83 4.18
CA GLY A 698 -13.55 -5.10 4.50
C GLY A 698 -13.78 -6.50 5.09
N VAL A 699 -12.81 -7.02 5.87
CA VAL A 699 -12.83 -8.41 6.34
C VAL A 699 -13.54 -8.62 7.68
N GLY A 700 -14.27 -7.64 8.23
CA GLY A 700 -15.09 -7.90 9.42
C GLY A 700 -14.40 -7.62 10.74
N ASN A 701 -13.34 -6.83 10.76
CA ASN A 701 -12.44 -6.75 11.91
C ASN A 701 -12.44 -5.41 12.65
N GLY A 702 -13.35 -4.50 12.29
CA GLY A 702 -13.76 -3.40 13.16
C GLY A 702 -14.39 -3.91 14.47
N LEU A 703 -14.69 -2.99 15.38
CA LEU A 703 -15.19 -3.33 16.72
C LEU A 703 -16.45 -4.19 16.69
N GLY A 704 -17.37 -3.97 15.73
CA GLY A 704 -18.61 -4.72 15.54
C GLY A 704 -18.39 -6.21 15.28
N GLY A 705 -17.22 -6.60 14.77
CA GLY A 705 -16.83 -7.99 14.60
C GLY A 705 -16.17 -8.61 15.83
N ARG A 706 -15.77 -7.80 16.82
CA ARG A 706 -14.72 -8.16 17.79
C ARG A 706 -15.13 -7.93 19.24
N ALA A 707 -16.12 -7.09 19.47
CA ALA A 707 -16.65 -6.75 20.78
C ALA A 707 -18.17 -6.89 20.81
N THR A 708 -18.71 -7.04 22.02
CA THR A 708 -20.13 -6.90 22.32
C THR A 708 -20.36 -5.64 23.13
N ALA A 709 -21.60 -5.12 23.12
CA ALA A 709 -21.95 -3.94 23.90
C ALA A 709 -21.67 -4.13 25.41
N SER A 710 -21.84 -5.36 25.92
CA SER A 710 -21.51 -5.73 27.32
C SER A 710 -20.02 -5.56 27.63
N GLN A 711 -19.13 -5.88 26.68
CA GLN A 711 -17.68 -5.69 26.85
C GLN A 711 -17.29 -4.21 26.77
N LEU A 712 -18.07 -3.40 26.06
CA LEU A 712 -17.88 -1.95 25.99
C LEU A 712 -18.51 -1.18 27.16
N ALA A 713 -19.27 -1.83 28.04
CA ALA A 713 -20.08 -1.18 29.05
C ALA A 713 -19.29 -0.28 30.03
N GLY A 714 -18.02 -0.62 30.28
CA GLY A 714 -17.12 0.15 31.14
C GLY A 714 -16.55 1.42 30.50
N TYR A 715 -16.59 1.55 29.18
CA TYR A 715 -16.18 2.77 28.48
C TYR A 715 -17.34 3.77 28.44
N THR A 716 -17.13 4.97 28.98
CA THR A 716 -18.07 6.09 28.85
C THR A 716 -17.82 6.91 27.61
N THR A 717 -16.61 6.85 27.06
CA THR A 717 -16.22 7.59 25.86
C THR A 717 -15.53 6.67 24.84
N ILE A 718 -15.96 6.75 23.57
CA ILE A 718 -15.27 6.14 22.43
C ILE A 718 -14.77 7.27 21.53
N LEU A 719 -13.48 7.23 21.21
CA LEU A 719 -12.82 8.06 20.21
C LEU A 719 -12.63 7.19 18.97
N TYR A 720 -13.15 7.61 17.83
CA TYR A 720 -13.07 6.89 16.56
C TYR A 720 -12.37 7.74 15.53
N THR A 721 -11.49 7.12 14.76
CA THR A 721 -10.95 7.70 13.53
C THR A 721 -11.04 6.71 12.37
N SER A 722 -11.61 7.15 11.25
CA SER A 722 -11.47 6.44 9.97
C SER A 722 -10.22 6.88 9.20
N GLY A 723 -9.46 7.87 9.69
CA GLY A 723 -8.29 8.40 8.98
C GLY A 723 -8.66 8.88 7.57
N ASP A 724 -7.94 8.33 6.59
CA ASP A 724 -8.06 8.53 5.14
C ASP A 724 -8.73 7.34 4.44
N LEU A 725 -9.53 6.54 5.17
CA LEU A 725 -10.28 5.43 4.58
C LEU A 725 -11.42 5.93 3.68
N SER A 726 -11.32 5.63 2.39
CA SER A 726 -12.36 5.91 1.38
C SER A 726 -13.57 4.96 1.39
N LYS A 727 -13.50 3.86 2.14
CA LYS A 727 -14.56 2.85 2.27
C LYS A 727 -14.24 1.89 3.40
N PHE A 728 -15.27 1.18 3.87
CA PHE A 728 -15.18 0.25 4.99
C PHE A 728 -14.80 0.98 6.29
N THR A 729 -15.44 2.13 6.52
CA THR A 729 -15.42 2.87 7.78
C THR A 729 -16.32 2.16 8.80
N LEU A 730 -17.41 2.77 9.27
CA LEU A 730 -18.38 2.12 10.14
C LEU A 730 -19.33 1.23 9.34
N SER A 731 -19.25 -0.08 9.56
CA SER A 731 -20.08 -1.05 8.87
C SER A 731 -21.50 -1.21 9.43
N ASN A 732 -22.44 -1.50 8.54
CA ASN A 732 -23.82 -1.90 8.81
C ASN A 732 -24.00 -3.44 8.97
N GLY A 733 -22.92 -4.22 8.89
CA GLY A 733 -22.93 -5.68 8.92
C GLY A 733 -23.38 -6.35 7.61
N ASP A 734 -23.24 -5.68 6.47
CA ASP A 734 -23.62 -6.22 5.17
C ASP A 734 -22.58 -7.17 4.54
N VAL A 735 -23.07 -7.91 3.54
CA VAL A 735 -22.36 -9.03 2.90
C VAL A 735 -21.38 -8.56 1.81
N LEU A 736 -21.42 -7.27 1.45
CA LEU A 736 -20.63 -6.70 0.35
C LEU A 736 -19.51 -5.76 0.84
N GLY A 737 -19.55 -5.32 2.09
CA GLY A 737 -18.57 -4.37 2.66
C GLY A 737 -17.82 -4.88 3.88
N ASP A 738 -18.50 -5.35 4.93
CA ASP A 738 -17.86 -5.81 6.17
C ASP A 738 -18.91 -6.52 7.08
N PRO A 739 -18.73 -7.80 7.47
CA PRO A 739 -19.72 -8.54 8.26
C PRO A 739 -19.75 -8.22 9.77
N GLY A 740 -18.82 -7.41 10.28
CA GLY A 740 -18.86 -6.84 11.62
C GLY A 740 -19.85 -5.68 11.64
N ASN A 741 -20.87 -5.73 12.49
CA ASN A 741 -21.89 -4.67 12.50
C ASN A 741 -21.54 -3.58 13.51
N ASP A 742 -20.71 -2.64 13.09
CA ASP A 742 -20.20 -1.56 13.94
C ASP A 742 -21.31 -0.61 14.41
N ILE A 743 -22.19 -0.19 13.50
CA ILE A 743 -23.25 0.77 13.84
C ILE A 743 -24.29 0.16 14.79
N ALA A 744 -24.55 -1.16 14.71
CA ALA A 744 -25.40 -1.85 15.67
C ALA A 744 -24.73 -1.95 17.04
N LEU A 745 -23.44 -2.30 17.09
CA LEU A 745 -22.67 -2.35 18.32
C LEU A 745 -22.64 -0.98 19.02
N LEU A 746 -22.32 0.08 18.27
CA LEU A 746 -22.33 1.45 18.79
C LEU A 746 -23.73 1.87 19.24
N GLY A 747 -24.77 1.50 18.48
CA GLY A 747 -26.16 1.74 18.85
C GLY A 747 -26.54 1.10 20.20
N ASP A 748 -26.20 -0.17 20.41
CA ASP A 748 -26.45 -0.88 21.66
C ASP A 748 -25.65 -0.30 22.84
N TRP A 749 -24.42 0.13 22.60
CA TRP A 749 -23.60 0.80 23.61
C TRP A 749 -24.18 2.17 23.99
N LEU A 750 -24.58 2.98 23.01
CA LEU A 750 -25.25 4.27 23.21
C LEU A 750 -26.58 4.10 23.94
N ALA A 751 -27.32 3.02 23.71
CA ALA A 751 -28.59 2.73 24.38
C ALA A 751 -28.44 2.56 25.91
N MET A 752 -27.23 2.35 26.42
CA MET A 752 -26.97 2.32 27.86
C MET A 752 -27.07 3.71 28.54
N GLY A 753 -27.01 4.80 27.77
CA GLY A 753 -27.11 6.17 28.25
C GLY A 753 -25.82 6.70 28.89
N GLY A 754 -25.66 8.03 28.90
CA GLY A 754 -24.49 8.71 29.48
C GLY A 754 -23.18 8.45 28.74
N ARG A 755 -23.26 8.19 27.44
CA ARG A 755 -22.12 7.84 26.58
C ARG A 755 -21.67 9.01 25.72
N ASN A 756 -20.38 9.04 25.41
CA ASN A 756 -19.78 10.07 24.57
C ASN A 756 -19.09 9.46 23.35
N LEU A 757 -19.44 9.89 22.16
CA LEU A 757 -18.83 9.41 20.92
C LEU A 757 -18.14 10.58 20.22
N LEU A 758 -16.86 10.43 19.92
CA LEU A 758 -16.08 11.37 19.13
C LEU A 758 -15.67 10.69 17.83
N LEU A 759 -16.07 11.24 16.69
CA LEU A 759 -15.80 10.67 15.36
C LEU A 759 -14.97 11.66 14.54
N PHE A 760 -13.89 11.18 13.97
CA PHE A 760 -13.07 11.87 12.98
C PHE A 760 -13.01 11.04 11.71
N GLY A 761 -13.13 11.67 10.55
CA GLY A 761 -13.04 10.95 9.29
C GLY A 761 -13.44 11.78 8.09
N ASP A 762 -12.71 11.58 7.00
CA ASP A 762 -12.92 12.24 5.71
C ASP A 762 -14.17 11.72 4.99
N ASP A 763 -14.21 10.43 4.64
CA ASP A 763 -15.31 9.75 3.90
C ASP A 763 -16.37 9.07 4.79
N LEU A 764 -16.38 9.37 6.09
CA LEU A 764 -17.20 8.65 7.06
C LEU A 764 -18.71 8.78 6.77
N ALA A 765 -19.18 9.99 6.45
CA ALA A 765 -20.56 10.26 6.09
C ALA A 765 -20.92 9.75 4.69
N ALA A 766 -20.01 9.86 3.71
CA ALA A 766 -20.20 9.26 2.38
C ALA A 766 -20.41 7.75 2.47
N ASP A 767 -19.52 7.04 3.17
CA ASP A 767 -19.57 5.59 3.31
C ASP A 767 -20.80 5.14 4.12
N LEU A 768 -21.15 5.85 5.21
CA LEU A 768 -22.41 5.61 5.94
C LEU A 768 -23.65 5.83 5.08
N GLN A 769 -23.65 6.83 4.18
CA GLN A 769 -24.76 6.99 3.23
C GLN A 769 -24.81 5.83 2.23
N ALA A 770 -23.65 5.41 1.70
CA ALA A 770 -23.53 4.29 0.78
C ALA A 770 -23.96 2.95 1.42
N ALA A 771 -23.80 2.80 2.73
CA ALA A 771 -24.26 1.66 3.54
C ALA A 771 -25.80 1.55 3.68
N GLY A 772 -26.56 2.38 2.95
CA GLY A 772 -28.01 2.27 2.82
C GLY A 772 -28.79 2.72 4.05
N ALA A 773 -30.01 2.20 4.23
CA ALA A 773 -30.96 2.75 5.21
C ALA A 773 -30.46 2.70 6.66
N ALA A 774 -29.67 1.70 7.03
CA ALA A 774 -29.12 1.59 8.38
C ALA A 774 -27.99 2.61 8.62
N GLY A 775 -27.09 2.76 7.65
CA GLY A 775 -26.02 3.77 7.72
C GLY A 775 -26.57 5.19 7.69
N GLN A 776 -27.54 5.48 6.82
CA GLN A 776 -28.24 6.78 6.81
C GLN A 776 -28.95 7.07 8.15
N ALA A 777 -29.59 6.06 8.76
CA ALA A 777 -30.22 6.23 10.07
C ALA A 777 -29.19 6.52 11.18
N PHE A 778 -27.99 5.94 11.10
CA PHE A 778 -26.90 6.26 12.01
C PHE A 778 -26.36 7.68 11.77
N LEU A 779 -26.14 8.05 10.51
CA LEU A 779 -25.68 9.39 10.13
C LEU A 779 -26.64 10.49 10.61
N GLU A 780 -27.92 10.38 10.30
CA GLU A 780 -28.93 11.38 10.68
C GLU A 780 -29.31 11.29 12.16
N GLY A 781 -29.57 10.08 12.66
CA GLY A 781 -30.08 9.85 14.00
C GLY A 781 -29.01 9.90 15.08
N THR A 782 -27.82 9.34 14.82
CA THR A 782 -26.71 9.26 15.79
C THR A 782 -25.77 10.44 15.65
N MET A 783 -25.20 10.67 14.46
CA MET A 783 -24.24 11.76 14.25
C MET A 783 -24.94 13.13 14.14
N GLY A 784 -26.23 13.16 13.80
CA GLY A 784 -26.96 14.41 13.62
C GLY A 784 -26.53 15.16 12.37
N ALA A 785 -26.17 14.43 11.31
CA ALA A 785 -25.63 14.97 10.07
C ALA A 785 -26.50 14.61 8.88
N THR A 786 -26.58 15.50 7.90
CA THR A 786 -27.03 15.19 6.54
C THR A 786 -25.81 15.28 5.63
N PHE A 787 -25.51 14.19 4.93
CA PHE A 787 -24.53 14.17 3.85
C PHE A 787 -25.04 15.02 2.68
N VAL A 788 -24.17 15.88 2.15
CA VAL A 788 -24.45 16.74 1.00
C VAL A 788 -23.54 16.39 -0.16
N ASP A 789 -22.25 16.23 0.10
CA ASP A 789 -21.24 15.98 -0.92
C ASP A 789 -20.09 15.16 -0.34
N GLY A 790 -19.47 14.32 -1.17
CA GLY A 790 -18.31 13.51 -0.81
C GLY A 790 -17.01 14.29 -0.97
N ASP A 791 -17.07 15.54 -1.44
CA ASP A 791 -15.95 16.47 -1.42
C ASP A 791 -16.45 17.89 -1.08
N VAL A 792 -16.18 18.35 0.14
CA VAL A 792 -16.57 19.70 0.56
C VAL A 792 -15.87 20.79 -0.27
N ARG A 793 -14.72 20.51 -0.89
CA ARG A 793 -13.92 21.48 -1.66
C ARG A 793 -14.71 22.07 -2.82
N ASP A 794 -15.50 21.23 -3.50
CA ASP A 794 -16.42 21.63 -4.58
C ASP A 794 -17.41 22.70 -4.11
N ASN A 795 -17.67 22.72 -2.81
CA ASN A 795 -18.65 23.56 -2.17
C ASN A 795 -18.07 24.78 -1.42
N ILE A 796 -16.74 24.86 -1.27
CA ILE A 796 -16.05 25.94 -0.51
C ILE A 796 -15.05 26.73 -1.36
N ALA A 797 -15.36 26.87 -2.65
CA ALA A 797 -14.53 27.56 -3.65
C ALA A 797 -13.17 26.89 -3.89
N GLY A 798 -13.13 25.56 -3.89
CA GLY A 798 -11.94 24.77 -4.25
C GLY A 798 -10.80 24.88 -3.23
N GLN A 799 -11.09 25.22 -1.97
CA GLN A 799 -10.06 25.35 -0.95
C GLN A 799 -9.53 23.99 -0.52
N VAL A 800 -8.22 23.79 -0.66
CA VAL A 800 -7.52 22.55 -0.33
C VAL A 800 -7.04 22.51 1.13
N ALA A 801 -6.72 23.68 1.68
CA ALA A 801 -6.36 23.85 3.08
C ALA A 801 -7.26 24.94 3.72
N PRO A 802 -8.59 24.72 3.77
CA PRO A 802 -9.51 25.72 4.29
C PRO A 802 -9.23 26.02 5.76
N VAL A 803 -9.40 27.30 6.11
CA VAL A 803 -9.43 27.70 7.53
C VAL A 803 -10.80 27.38 8.08
N VAL A 804 -10.79 26.61 9.16
CA VAL A 804 -11.96 26.29 9.98
C VAL A 804 -11.98 27.20 11.19
N VAL A 805 -13.16 27.73 11.51
CA VAL A 805 -13.39 28.57 12.70
C VAL A 805 -14.52 28.00 13.53
N THR A 806 -14.46 28.19 14.84
CA THR A 806 -15.53 27.77 15.74
C THR A 806 -16.71 28.73 15.68
N THR A 807 -17.93 28.19 15.84
CA THR A 807 -19.16 28.97 15.94
C THR A 807 -19.39 29.42 17.38
N GLU A 808 -19.95 30.61 17.59
CA GLU A 808 -20.29 31.12 18.93
C GLU A 808 -21.82 31.09 19.20
N PRO A 809 -22.28 30.58 20.35
CA PRO A 809 -21.50 29.99 21.46
C PRO A 809 -21.00 28.57 21.15
N ASN A 810 -19.76 28.26 21.51
CA ASN A 810 -19.19 26.90 21.38
C ASN A 810 -19.13 26.19 22.74
N PRO A 811 -19.88 25.09 22.97
CA PRO A 811 -19.84 24.36 24.23
C PRO A 811 -18.70 23.33 24.33
N VAL A 812 -17.97 23.07 23.24
CA VAL A 812 -16.95 22.00 23.18
C VAL A 812 -15.54 22.59 23.05
N PHE A 813 -15.31 23.42 22.02
CA PHE A 813 -14.00 23.95 21.68
C PHE A 813 -13.76 25.30 22.35
N GLU A 814 -13.23 25.27 23.59
CA GLU A 814 -12.93 26.48 24.37
C GLU A 814 -11.47 26.97 24.21
N LEU A 815 -10.51 26.06 23.98
CA LEU A 815 -9.09 26.40 23.78
C LEU A 815 -8.73 26.59 22.30
N THR A 816 -9.58 26.12 21.39
CA THR A 816 -9.36 26.19 19.94
C THR A 816 -10.45 27.04 19.29
N SER A 817 -10.08 28.18 18.70
CA SER A 817 -11.03 29.03 17.96
C SER A 817 -10.90 28.94 16.44
N ALA A 818 -9.77 28.43 15.94
CA ALA A 818 -9.53 28.21 14.52
C ALA A 818 -8.40 27.21 14.26
N TRP A 819 -8.47 26.52 13.14
CA TRP A 819 -7.41 25.65 12.61
C TRP A 819 -7.45 25.60 11.08
N VAL A 820 -6.47 24.95 10.48
CA VAL A 820 -6.49 24.59 9.05
C VAL A 820 -6.81 23.12 8.99
N ALA A 821 -7.85 22.76 8.25
CA ALA A 821 -8.07 21.37 7.82
C ALA A 821 -7.28 21.22 6.51
N ASP A 822 -6.12 20.60 6.60
CA ASP A 822 -5.19 20.42 5.48
C ASP A 822 -5.45 19.06 4.86
N GLY A 823 -6.18 19.04 3.75
CA GLY A 823 -6.49 17.82 3.01
C GLY A 823 -5.32 17.29 2.19
N GLY A 824 -4.18 17.98 2.17
CA GLY A 824 -3.09 17.62 1.27
C GLY A 824 -3.41 18.07 -0.15
N CYS A 825 -3.35 17.21 -1.16
CA CYS A 825 -3.77 17.53 -2.53
C CYS A 825 -5.21 17.00 -2.79
N PRO A 826 -5.95 17.56 -3.75
CA PRO A 826 -7.20 17.01 -4.26
C PRO A 826 -7.16 15.48 -4.44
N GLY A 827 -8.12 14.75 -3.86
CA GLY A 827 -8.19 13.28 -3.99
C GLY A 827 -7.28 12.47 -3.05
N ILE A 828 -6.60 13.13 -2.09
CA ILE A 828 -5.97 12.46 -0.94
C ILE A 828 -6.90 12.50 0.28
N ASN A 829 -7.45 13.68 0.58
CA ASN A 829 -8.48 13.88 1.58
C ASN A 829 -9.54 14.84 0.98
N ASP A 830 -10.72 14.31 0.70
CA ASP A 830 -11.89 14.94 0.12
C ASP A 830 -13.00 15.20 1.17
N PHE A 831 -12.64 15.87 2.28
CA PHE A 831 -13.52 16.02 3.47
C PHE A 831 -15.03 16.07 3.17
N ASP A 832 -15.81 15.19 3.78
CA ASP A 832 -17.25 15.14 3.60
C ASP A 832 -17.94 16.51 3.81
N GLY A 833 -18.72 16.91 2.82
CA GLY A 833 -19.64 18.04 2.89
C GLY A 833 -20.89 17.67 3.69
N VAL A 834 -20.94 18.05 4.97
CA VAL A 834 -22.09 17.76 5.86
C VAL A 834 -22.77 19.00 6.42
N VAL A 835 -24.07 18.87 6.72
CA VAL A 835 -24.87 19.90 7.42
C VAL A 835 -25.62 19.32 8.62
N PRO A 836 -25.92 20.11 9.67
CA PRO A 836 -26.66 19.60 10.83
C PRO A 836 -28.06 19.09 10.47
N PHE A 837 -28.42 17.95 11.05
CA PHE A 837 -29.75 17.33 10.96
C PHE A 837 -30.48 17.36 12.31
N GLY A 838 -31.79 17.56 12.27
CA GLY A 838 -32.64 17.52 13.47
C GLY A 838 -32.26 18.58 14.51
N GLY A 839 -31.92 18.14 15.72
CA GLY A 839 -31.53 19.01 16.85
C GLY A 839 -30.02 19.24 16.98
N ALA A 840 -29.21 18.70 16.06
CA ALA A 840 -27.77 18.86 16.09
C ALA A 840 -27.37 20.31 15.79
N VAL A 841 -26.25 20.73 16.35
CA VAL A 841 -25.69 22.07 16.17
C VAL A 841 -24.31 22.00 15.56
N ARG A 842 -23.97 23.03 14.81
CA ARG A 842 -22.60 23.23 14.31
C ARG A 842 -21.70 23.67 15.44
N LEU A 843 -20.48 23.13 15.49
CA LEU A 843 -19.40 23.58 16.36
C LEU A 843 -18.35 24.38 15.60
N ALA A 844 -18.11 24.04 14.33
CA ALA A 844 -17.13 24.73 13.50
C ALA A 844 -17.53 24.72 12.02
N GLU A 845 -17.01 25.69 11.27
CA GLU A 845 -17.39 25.97 9.89
C GLU A 845 -16.19 26.35 9.02
N PHE A 846 -16.27 25.99 7.75
CA PHE A 846 -15.28 26.36 6.74
C PHE A 846 -15.46 27.84 6.36
N THR A 847 -14.37 28.60 6.33
CA THR A 847 -14.40 30.02 5.99
C THR A 847 -14.08 30.28 4.52
N ALA A 848 -14.48 31.45 4.03
CA ALA A 848 -14.10 31.91 2.70
C ALA A 848 -12.57 32.14 2.58
N PRO A 849 -11.98 32.02 1.37
CA PRO A 849 -10.54 32.19 1.15
C PRO A 849 -9.99 33.54 1.66
N ASP A 850 -10.81 34.60 1.61
CA ASP A 850 -10.44 35.95 2.06
C ASP A 850 -10.54 36.14 3.58
N ARG A 851 -11.07 35.14 4.31
CA ARG A 851 -11.30 35.12 5.76
C ARG A 851 -12.16 36.26 6.29
N VAL A 852 -12.89 36.95 5.42
CA VAL A 852 -13.75 38.11 5.73
C VAL A 852 -15.20 37.85 5.32
N ALA A 853 -15.44 37.03 4.30
CA ALA A 853 -16.79 36.66 3.87
C ALA A 853 -17.49 35.72 4.87
N THR A 854 -18.82 35.64 4.74
CA THR A 854 -19.67 34.76 5.54
C THR A 854 -19.19 33.29 5.42
N PRO A 855 -19.07 32.57 6.54
CA PRO A 855 -18.71 31.14 6.53
C PRO A 855 -19.64 30.32 5.63
N TYR A 856 -19.09 29.25 5.05
CA TYR A 856 -19.85 28.35 4.19
C TYR A 856 -20.88 27.55 4.97
N PRO A 857 -21.99 27.13 4.34
CA PRO A 857 -23.07 26.43 5.02
C PRO A 857 -22.74 24.97 5.35
N TYR A 858 -21.48 24.52 5.27
CA TYR A 858 -21.02 23.17 5.63
C TYR A 858 -20.30 23.14 6.97
N ALA A 859 -20.57 22.10 7.77
CA ALA A 859 -20.02 21.95 9.10
C ALA A 859 -18.67 21.22 9.03
N ALA A 860 -17.63 21.82 9.62
CA ALA A 860 -16.36 21.13 9.83
C ALA A 860 -16.35 20.31 11.14
N ALA A 861 -17.26 20.66 12.07
CA ALA A 861 -17.52 19.91 13.28
C ALA A 861 -18.98 20.11 13.75
N MET A 862 -19.58 19.08 14.35
CA MET A 862 -20.96 19.09 14.84
C MET A 862 -21.10 18.45 16.22
N LEU A 863 -22.17 18.83 16.93
CA LEU A 863 -22.60 18.24 18.19
C LEU A 863 -24.05 17.77 18.05
N ASN A 864 -24.30 16.50 18.34
CA ASN A 864 -25.62 15.94 18.53
C ASN A 864 -25.79 15.43 19.97
N ALA A 865 -26.95 15.72 20.57
CA ALA A 865 -27.27 15.31 21.93
C ALA A 865 -28.48 14.35 21.91
N LEU A 866 -28.25 13.09 22.28
CA LEU A 866 -29.26 12.02 22.25
C LEU A 866 -29.58 11.58 23.66
N GLY A 867 -30.59 12.21 24.26
CA GLY A 867 -30.91 12.01 25.67
C GLY A 867 -29.74 12.47 26.55
N THR A 868 -29.09 11.55 27.23
CA THR A 868 -27.88 11.81 28.05
C THR A 868 -26.57 11.56 27.29
N ASN A 869 -26.63 11.10 26.04
CA ASN A 869 -25.47 10.86 25.20
C ASN A 869 -25.03 12.14 24.48
N ARG A 870 -23.73 12.26 24.22
CA ARG A 870 -23.12 13.40 23.51
C ARG A 870 -22.26 12.88 22.37
N ILE A 871 -22.56 13.30 21.15
CA ILE A 871 -21.88 12.85 19.94
C ILE A 871 -21.25 14.07 19.28
N VAL A 872 -19.92 14.05 19.12
CA VAL A 872 -19.16 15.07 18.41
C VAL A 872 -18.56 14.43 17.17
N SER A 873 -18.72 15.04 16.00
CA SER A 873 -18.18 14.55 14.74
C SER A 873 -17.44 15.67 14.01
N LEU A 874 -16.33 15.31 13.35
CA LEU A 874 -15.55 16.18 12.47
C LEU A 874 -15.42 15.49 11.11
N SER A 875 -15.54 16.28 10.04
CA SER A 875 -15.48 15.80 8.65
C SER A 875 -14.06 15.54 8.12
N HIS A 876 -13.08 15.47 9.02
CA HIS A 876 -11.67 15.34 8.68
C HIS A 876 -10.93 14.67 9.84
N ASP A 877 -9.84 13.97 9.55
CA ASP A 877 -9.03 13.33 10.58
C ASP A 877 -8.21 14.33 11.40
N LEU A 878 -7.86 13.95 12.64
CA LEU A 878 -6.99 14.72 13.52
C LEU A 878 -5.57 14.92 12.93
N GLY A 879 -5.10 13.97 12.12
CA GLY A 879 -3.87 14.04 11.32
C GLY A 879 -3.90 15.11 10.24
N CYS A 880 -5.07 15.53 9.77
CA CYS A 880 -5.26 16.61 8.81
C CYS A 880 -5.29 18.00 9.45
N VAL A 881 -5.26 18.09 10.78
CA VAL A 881 -5.33 19.38 11.48
C VAL A 881 -3.96 20.05 11.54
N ARG A 882 -3.90 21.30 11.06
CA ARG A 882 -2.73 22.18 11.12
C ARG A 882 -3.05 23.48 11.85
N HIS A 883 -2.01 24.19 12.27
CA HIS A 883 -2.18 25.54 12.80
C HIS A 883 -2.59 26.53 11.70
N ALA A 884 -3.52 27.42 12.01
CA ALA A 884 -3.80 28.56 11.15
C ALA A 884 -2.56 29.48 11.07
N HIS A 885 -1.94 29.55 9.89
CA HIS A 885 -0.86 30.49 9.61
C HIS A 885 -1.32 31.92 9.93
N GLY A 886 -0.58 32.59 10.82
CA GLY A 886 -0.88 33.93 11.35
C GLY A 886 -1.25 33.98 12.84
N LEU A 887 -1.33 32.83 13.54
CA LEU A 887 -1.66 32.76 14.98
C LEU A 887 -0.61 32.04 15.85
N SER A 888 0.55 31.66 15.31
CA SER A 888 1.67 31.18 16.13
C SER A 888 2.52 32.36 16.64
N ALA A 889 2.27 32.77 17.88
CA ALA A 889 3.32 33.38 18.66
C ALA A 889 4.36 32.29 18.99
N GLY A 890 5.50 32.29 18.30
CA GLY A 890 6.73 31.69 18.83
C GLY A 890 7.14 30.31 18.34
N ALA A 891 7.16 30.05 17.02
CA ALA A 891 8.20 29.13 16.53
C ALA A 891 9.55 29.86 16.70
N GLY A 892 10.29 29.50 17.74
CA GLY A 892 11.59 30.11 18.05
C GLY A 892 12.55 30.02 16.86
N ALA A 893 13.48 30.96 16.79
CA ALA A 893 14.57 30.92 15.81
C ALA A 893 15.33 29.57 15.91
N PRO A 894 15.99 29.11 14.81
CA PRO A 894 16.78 27.89 14.85
C PRO A 894 17.74 27.88 16.06
N GLY A 895 17.53 26.97 17.01
CA GLY A 895 18.31 26.87 18.25
C GLY A 895 17.58 27.23 19.55
N ASP A 896 16.32 27.66 19.52
CA ASP A 896 15.49 27.79 20.71
C ASP A 896 15.12 26.41 21.27
N LYS A 897 15.36 26.19 22.58
CA LYS A 897 15.05 24.95 23.30
C LYS A 897 13.77 25.06 24.13
N SER A 898 13.01 26.13 23.95
CA SER A 898 11.67 26.27 24.54
C SER A 898 10.76 25.21 23.92
N PRO A 899 9.93 24.51 24.73
CA PRO A 899 8.99 23.54 24.19
C PRO A 899 8.03 24.23 23.22
N ALA A 900 7.81 23.61 22.06
CA ALA A 900 6.89 24.12 21.06
C ALA A 900 5.49 24.31 21.68
N PRO A 901 4.75 25.37 21.29
CA PRO A 901 3.36 25.50 21.71
C PRO A 901 2.57 24.27 21.24
N PRO A 902 1.52 23.87 21.99
CA PRO A 902 0.73 22.69 21.63
C PRO A 902 0.13 22.82 20.24
N THR A 903 -0.06 21.70 19.54
CA THR A 903 -0.66 21.68 18.21
C THR A 903 -2.16 21.98 18.24
N ALA A 904 -2.76 22.36 17.10
CA ALA A 904 -4.21 22.50 17.01
C ALA A 904 -4.91 21.15 17.26
N SER A 905 -4.37 20.06 16.72
CA SER A 905 -4.82 18.68 17.01
C SER A 905 -4.83 18.37 18.50
N GLN A 906 -3.75 18.72 19.21
CA GLN A 906 -3.63 18.52 20.66
C GLN A 906 -4.70 19.27 21.45
N ARG A 907 -5.02 20.50 21.04
CA ARG A 907 -6.07 21.30 21.71
C ARG A 907 -7.48 20.83 21.39
N LEU A 908 -7.77 20.46 20.14
CA LEU A 908 -9.09 19.97 19.74
C LEU A 908 -9.49 18.72 20.50
N LEU A 909 -8.61 17.71 20.56
CA LEU A 909 -8.89 16.49 21.30
C LEU A 909 -9.07 16.77 22.80
N ARG A 910 -8.21 17.64 23.37
CA ARG A 910 -8.31 18.04 24.77
C ARG A 910 -9.64 18.70 25.08
N ASP A 911 -10.08 19.66 24.26
CA ASP A 911 -11.35 20.37 24.42
C ASP A 911 -12.54 19.39 24.41
N ALA A 912 -12.57 18.46 23.46
CA ALA A 912 -13.61 17.43 23.39
C ALA A 912 -13.62 16.53 24.65
N LEU A 913 -12.46 16.10 25.13
CA LEU A 913 -12.34 15.28 26.34
C LEU A 913 -12.73 16.02 27.62
N VAL A 914 -12.42 17.32 27.72
CA VAL A 914 -12.88 18.19 28.81
C VAL A 914 -14.40 18.31 28.79
N TYR A 915 -14.98 18.57 27.62
CA TYR A 915 -16.42 18.62 27.44
C TYR A 915 -17.09 17.29 27.86
N PHE A 916 -16.50 16.16 27.50
CA PHE A 916 -16.99 14.85 27.91
C PHE A 916 -16.81 14.53 29.40
N GLY A 917 -15.97 15.29 30.11
CA GLY A 917 -15.69 15.06 31.52
C GLY A 917 -14.66 13.95 31.78
N GLU A 918 -13.89 13.58 30.75
CA GLU A 918 -12.82 12.57 30.85
C GLU A 918 -11.52 13.16 31.44
N MET A 919 -11.47 14.48 31.67
CA MET A 919 -10.37 15.15 32.33
C MET A 919 -10.77 15.71 33.71
N PRO A 920 -10.15 15.24 34.82
CA PRO A 920 -10.26 15.93 36.10
C PRO A 920 -9.53 17.27 36.01
N GLY A 921 -10.13 18.35 36.51
CA GLY A 921 -9.55 19.70 36.50
C GLY A 921 -8.17 19.76 37.16
N GLY A 922 -7.12 19.68 36.35
CA GLY A 922 -5.71 19.80 36.71
C GLY A 922 -4.86 19.98 35.45
N THR A 923 -3.90 20.90 35.49
CA THR A 923 -3.03 21.20 34.35
C THR A 923 -2.00 20.09 34.18
N CYS A 924 -2.27 19.17 33.28
CA CYS A 924 -1.22 18.41 32.61
C CYS A 924 -0.44 19.38 31.72
N ASP A 925 0.72 19.85 32.19
CA ASP A 925 1.63 20.65 31.40
C ASP A 925 2.79 19.75 30.90
N PRO A 926 2.82 19.38 29.61
CA PRO A 926 3.89 18.56 29.05
C PRO A 926 5.21 19.33 28.85
N THR A 927 5.25 20.64 29.11
CA THR A 927 6.44 21.48 28.93
C THR A 927 7.39 21.49 30.13
N SER A 928 6.95 21.02 31.30
CA SER A 928 7.83 20.86 32.43
C SER A 928 8.68 19.60 32.24
N GLY A 929 9.86 19.74 31.61
CA GLY A 929 10.92 18.71 31.51
C GLY A 929 11.52 18.29 32.87
N THR A 930 10.72 18.35 33.93
CA THR A 930 10.92 17.70 35.21
C THR A 930 10.23 16.34 35.13
N ASP A 931 10.92 15.26 35.53
CA ASP A 931 10.24 14.05 36.02
C ASP A 931 9.01 14.50 36.82
N LEU A 932 7.82 14.11 36.34
CA LEU A 932 6.49 14.52 36.83
C LEU A 932 6.49 14.85 38.34
N PRO A 933 6.47 16.14 38.74
CA PRO A 933 6.22 16.49 40.12
C PRO A 933 4.71 16.62 40.30
N GLY A 934 4.07 15.55 40.76
CA GLY A 934 3.00 15.71 41.75
C GLY A 934 1.55 15.38 41.36
N ALA A 935 1.26 14.83 40.17
CA ALA A 935 0.15 13.89 40.09
C ALA A 935 0.71 12.54 40.51
N SER A 936 0.74 12.26 41.82
CA SER A 936 1.18 10.94 42.30
C SER A 936 0.29 9.90 41.62
N THR A 937 0.85 9.20 40.62
CA THR A 937 0.28 7.99 40.01
C THR A 937 0.19 6.82 40.99
N ARG A 938 0.44 7.09 42.28
CA ARG A 938 0.46 6.14 43.39
C ARG A 938 -0.23 6.75 44.58
N PHE A 939 -1.05 5.95 45.25
CA PHE A 939 -1.57 6.25 46.58
C PHE A 939 -0.41 6.55 47.53
N ALA A 940 -0.40 7.75 48.12
CA ALA A 940 0.66 8.21 49.02
C ALA A 940 0.05 8.83 50.27
N VAL A 941 0.68 8.58 51.43
CA VAL A 941 0.20 9.05 52.74
C VAL A 941 1.38 9.57 53.56
N ALA A 942 1.18 10.68 54.26
CA ALA A 942 2.15 11.26 55.20
C ALA A 942 1.44 11.66 56.51
N ALA A 943 2.14 11.55 57.64
CA ALA A 943 1.62 11.98 58.94
C ALA A 943 2.62 12.88 59.66
N HIS A 944 2.26 14.14 59.94
CA HIS A 944 3.16 15.13 60.53
C HIS A 944 2.45 16.20 61.40
N PRO A 945 3.11 16.78 62.42
CA PRO A 945 4.43 16.36 62.93
C PRO A 945 4.35 14.97 63.58
N ASN A 946 5.48 14.28 63.68
CA ASN A 946 5.58 13.01 64.39
C ASN A 946 6.97 12.91 65.04
N PRO A 947 7.10 12.97 66.38
CA PRO A 947 6.02 12.96 67.38
C PRO A 947 5.11 14.20 67.36
N PHE A 948 3.89 14.09 67.91
CA PHE A 948 2.87 15.15 67.91
C PHE A 948 2.31 15.44 69.31
N ASN A 949 1.87 16.69 69.56
CA ASN A 949 1.25 17.13 70.83
C ASN A 949 0.18 18.23 70.61
N PRO A 950 -1.11 17.98 70.86
CA PRO A 950 -1.79 16.70 70.71
C PRO A 950 -2.28 16.49 69.27
N ARG A 951 -1.87 17.32 68.29
CA ARG A 951 -2.39 17.30 66.91
C ARG A 951 -1.39 16.80 65.87
N VAL A 952 -1.79 15.79 65.08
CA VAL A 952 -1.10 15.31 63.87
C VAL A 952 -1.98 15.55 62.64
N THR A 953 -1.38 15.94 61.53
CA THR A 953 -2.01 16.03 60.21
C THR A 953 -1.68 14.76 59.43
N VAL A 954 -2.68 14.15 58.82
CA VAL A 954 -2.55 13.05 57.88
C VAL A 954 -2.89 13.60 56.50
N ASP A 955 -1.91 13.64 55.61
CA ASP A 955 -2.08 14.02 54.22
C ASP A 955 -2.10 12.78 53.34
N TRP A 956 -2.91 12.82 52.28
CA TRP A 956 -2.97 11.76 51.28
C TRP A 956 -3.03 12.33 49.86
N THR A 957 -2.71 11.50 48.88
CA THR A 957 -2.92 11.76 47.45
C THR A 957 -3.57 10.54 46.80
N LEU A 958 -4.64 10.77 46.03
CA LEU A 958 -5.36 9.73 45.29
C LEU A 958 -5.23 9.96 43.78
N PRO A 959 -4.82 8.93 43.01
CA PRO A 959 -4.65 9.04 41.56
C PRO A 959 -5.98 9.01 40.78
N ARG A 960 -7.04 8.44 41.35
CA ARG A 960 -8.38 8.31 40.76
C ARG A 960 -9.45 8.49 41.85
N PRO A 961 -10.72 8.83 41.50
CA PRO A 961 -11.80 8.92 42.48
C PRO A 961 -12.09 7.53 43.07
N GLY A 962 -12.33 7.45 44.37
CA GLY A 962 -12.62 6.16 44.99
C GLY A 962 -12.85 6.25 46.50
N HIS A 963 -13.05 5.08 47.12
CA HIS A 963 -13.48 4.98 48.51
C HIS A 963 -12.27 5.03 49.47
N LEU A 964 -12.17 6.11 50.25
CA LEU A 964 -11.08 6.37 51.20
C LEU A 964 -11.53 6.10 52.64
N THR A 965 -10.76 5.25 53.34
CA THR A 965 -10.91 5.05 54.80
C THR A 965 -9.64 5.42 55.54
N VAL A 966 -9.76 6.17 56.63
CA VAL A 966 -8.64 6.53 57.51
C VAL A 966 -8.99 6.20 58.95
N ARG A 967 -8.24 5.29 59.56
CA ARG A 967 -8.52 4.70 60.88
C ARG A 967 -7.27 4.71 61.75
N VAL A 968 -7.43 4.85 63.06
CA VAL A 968 -6.33 4.86 64.02
C VAL A 968 -6.43 3.66 64.95
N TYR A 969 -5.32 2.97 65.14
CA TYR A 969 -5.18 1.77 65.97
C TYR A 969 -4.16 1.97 67.09
N ASP A 970 -4.40 1.32 68.23
CA ASP A 970 -3.40 1.20 69.30
C ASP A 970 -2.37 0.08 69.03
N VAL A 971 -1.38 -0.06 69.91
CA VAL A 971 -0.34 -1.11 69.79
C VAL A 971 -0.84 -2.55 69.88
N ARG A 972 -2.09 -2.77 70.32
CA ARG A 972 -2.74 -4.08 70.38
C ARG A 972 -3.55 -4.36 69.12
N GLY A 973 -3.59 -3.43 68.17
CA GLY A 973 -4.43 -3.50 66.97
C GLY A 973 -5.90 -3.16 67.23
N ALA A 974 -6.24 -2.58 68.38
CA ALA A 974 -7.60 -2.15 68.64
C ALA A 974 -7.88 -0.81 67.92
N LEU A 975 -8.97 -0.74 67.16
CA LEU A 975 -9.44 0.50 66.54
C LEU A 975 -9.83 1.51 67.62
N VAL A 976 -9.21 2.69 67.63
CA VAL A 976 -9.47 3.75 68.62
C VAL A 976 -10.20 4.95 68.03
N ARG A 977 -10.07 5.20 66.72
CA ARG A 977 -10.73 6.32 66.05
C ARG A 977 -10.94 6.05 64.56
N THR A 978 -12.11 6.40 64.02
CA THR A 978 -12.30 6.56 62.57
C THR A 978 -12.24 8.05 62.20
N LEU A 979 -11.35 8.41 61.29
CA LEU A 979 -11.09 9.79 60.88
C LEU A 979 -11.79 10.16 59.57
N HIS A 980 -11.94 9.20 58.65
CA HIS A 980 -12.62 9.38 57.37
C HIS A 980 -13.13 8.04 56.83
N ASP A 981 -14.30 8.04 56.17
CA ASP A 981 -14.92 6.86 55.55
C ASP A 981 -15.95 7.33 54.49
N ALA A 982 -15.49 7.62 53.27
CA ALA A 982 -16.32 8.14 52.18
C ALA A 982 -15.68 7.99 50.79
N VAL A 983 -16.48 8.13 49.73
CA VAL A 983 -15.98 8.30 48.35
C VAL A 983 -15.47 9.72 48.17
N VAL A 984 -14.25 9.86 47.63
CA VAL A 984 -13.58 11.14 47.40
C VAL A 984 -13.05 11.22 45.96
N ALA A 985 -12.92 12.44 45.43
CA ALA A 985 -12.36 12.68 44.10
C ALA A 985 -10.85 12.36 44.03
N ALA A 986 -10.30 12.27 42.81
CA ALA A 986 -8.87 12.11 42.53
C ALA A 986 -8.09 13.39 42.90
N THR A 987 -7.87 13.62 44.20
CA THR A 987 -7.22 14.83 44.69
C THR A 987 -6.35 14.56 45.90
N ALA A 988 -5.41 15.47 46.18
CA ALA A 988 -4.77 15.56 47.48
C ALA A 988 -5.79 16.00 48.55
N GLY A 989 -5.67 15.44 49.74
CA GLY A 989 -6.51 15.79 50.88
C GLY A 989 -5.73 15.73 52.19
N ARG A 990 -6.31 16.35 53.22
CA ARG A 990 -5.72 16.39 54.56
C ARG A 990 -6.78 16.29 55.63
N LEU A 991 -6.44 15.61 56.73
CA LEU A 991 -7.26 15.56 57.94
C LEU A 991 -6.37 15.66 59.17
N ALA A 992 -6.93 16.10 60.30
CA ALA A 992 -6.20 16.22 61.55
C ALA A 992 -6.79 15.27 62.61
N TRP A 993 -5.90 14.68 63.41
CA TRP A 993 -6.26 13.92 64.61
C TRP A 993 -5.65 14.57 65.85
N ASP A 994 -6.43 14.68 66.92
CA ASP A 994 -6.10 15.41 68.16
C ASP A 994 -5.79 14.49 69.36
N GLY A 995 -5.54 13.20 69.11
CA GLY A 995 -5.18 12.23 70.16
C GLY A 995 -6.36 11.81 71.04
N ARG A 996 -7.58 11.83 70.49
CA ARG A 996 -8.81 11.34 71.13
C ARG A 996 -9.37 10.10 70.45
N ASP A 997 -10.09 9.28 71.21
CA ASP A 997 -10.85 8.15 70.68
C ASP A 997 -12.22 8.57 70.11
N ASP A 998 -13.01 7.63 69.58
CA ASP A 998 -14.38 7.90 69.08
C ASP A 998 -15.35 8.34 70.20
N GLY A 999 -15.02 8.09 71.48
CA GLY A 999 -15.75 8.54 72.65
C GLY A 999 -15.30 9.90 73.19
N ASP A 1000 -14.49 10.64 72.42
CA ASP A 1000 -13.90 11.94 72.76
C ASP A 1000 -12.96 11.92 73.98
N ARG A 1001 -12.53 10.74 74.42
CA ARG A 1001 -11.62 10.58 75.56
C ARG A 1001 -10.18 10.76 75.13
N ASN A 1002 -9.41 11.36 76.02
CA ASN A 1002 -7.98 11.56 75.88
C ASN A 1002 -7.22 10.23 75.90
N LEU A 1003 -6.49 9.95 74.82
CA LEU A 1003 -5.61 8.78 74.76
C LEU A 1003 -4.26 9.04 75.48
N PRO A 1004 -3.63 8.00 76.08
CA PRO A 1004 -2.35 8.15 76.76
C PRO A 1004 -1.21 8.44 75.76
N SER A 1005 -0.14 9.11 76.24
CA SER A 1005 1.12 9.22 75.49
C SER A 1005 1.60 7.83 75.09
N GLY A 1006 1.98 7.66 73.83
CA GLY A 1006 2.30 6.34 73.32
C GLY A 1006 2.25 6.25 71.81
N LEU A 1007 2.35 5.01 71.33
CA LEU A 1007 2.41 4.71 69.92
C LEU A 1007 1.05 4.32 69.35
N TYR A 1008 0.74 4.87 68.16
CA TYR A 1008 -0.48 4.59 67.42
C TYR A 1008 -0.15 4.36 65.94
N PHE A 1009 -1.06 3.70 65.23
CA PHE A 1009 -0.96 3.40 63.81
C PHE A 1009 -2.13 4.03 63.07
N VAL A 1010 -1.85 4.94 62.15
CA VAL A 1010 -2.84 5.49 61.22
C VAL A 1010 -2.84 4.60 59.99
N GLU A 1011 -3.89 3.84 59.80
CA GLU A 1011 -4.13 3.04 58.60
C GLU A 1011 -4.99 3.85 57.63
N THR A 1012 -4.52 4.01 56.40
CA THR A 1012 -5.25 4.65 55.31
C THR A 1012 -5.43 3.62 54.20
N ARG A 1013 -6.66 3.42 53.74
CA ARG A 1013 -6.98 2.51 52.63
C ARG A 1013 -7.73 3.24 51.53
N ALA A 1014 -7.29 3.07 50.30
CA ALA A 1014 -7.98 3.49 49.08
C ALA A 1014 -7.41 2.72 47.89
N GLU A 1015 -8.19 2.52 46.82
CA GLU A 1015 -7.74 1.87 45.58
C GLU A 1015 -7.02 0.52 45.81
N GLY A 1016 -7.51 -0.29 46.76
CA GLY A 1016 -6.89 -1.58 47.13
C GLY A 1016 -5.52 -1.47 47.86
N ALA A 1017 -4.95 -0.27 47.97
CA ALA A 1017 -3.72 -0.01 48.69
C ALA A 1017 -3.99 0.26 50.17
N VAL A 1018 -3.09 -0.22 51.03
CA VAL A 1018 -3.10 0.01 52.48
C VAL A 1018 -1.76 0.62 52.88
N ASP A 1019 -1.78 1.83 53.46
CA ASP A 1019 -0.61 2.48 54.02
C ASP A 1019 -0.81 2.67 55.53
N VAL A 1020 0.19 2.25 56.32
CA VAL A 1020 0.15 2.33 57.78
C VAL A 1020 1.27 3.24 58.27
N ARG A 1021 0.90 4.40 58.83
CA ARG A 1021 1.83 5.36 59.44
C ARG A 1021 1.86 5.20 60.95
N LYS A 1022 3.05 4.87 61.46
CA LYS A 1022 3.36 4.88 62.88
C LYS A 1022 3.46 6.33 63.37
N VAL A 1023 2.61 6.75 64.32
CA VAL A 1023 2.62 8.09 64.94
C VAL A 1023 2.79 8.02 66.45
N THR A 1024 3.53 8.96 67.03
CA THR A 1024 3.85 9.00 68.47
C THR A 1024 3.19 10.21 69.13
N LEU A 1025 2.22 9.96 70.01
CA LEU A 1025 1.57 11.01 70.80
C LEU A 1025 2.43 11.33 72.03
N LEU A 1026 2.82 12.59 72.17
CA LEU A 1026 3.44 13.15 73.36
C LEU A 1026 2.43 14.07 74.04
N ARG A 1027 2.13 13.81 75.31
CA ARG A 1027 1.43 14.74 76.19
C ARG A 1027 2.33 15.21 77.31
#